data_AF-A0A925UCZ4-F1
#
_entry.id   AF-A0A925UCZ4-F1
#
_cell.length_a   1.000
_cell.length_b   1.000
_cell.length_c   1.000
_cell.angle_alpha   90.00
_cell.angle_beta   90.00
_cell.angle_gamma   90.00
#
_symmetry.space_group_name_H-M   'P 1'
#
loop_
_entity.id
_entity.type
_entity.pdbx_description
1 polymer ?
#
loop_
_entity_poly.entity_id
_entity_poly.type
_entity_poly.pdbx_seq_one_letter_code
_entity_poly.pdbx_strand_id
1 'polypeptide(L)'
;MNTHIKTLTLFILTGLYSQSFAQSKVPDISDMLILGNSASEKSHQLQPIQSETLKGGLNESARRLLPVEPASWQGGKLVFTMKVDPGKQNYFTAKFWGSDTNPNRLILFCDGKQIGYRHLGDIDILDIGGEEPVYNGRFFYNTTPLPISLTKGKTELRFEIRGNGPIWGYGTTFEQYQKPMTVATRGIYRAYTHTEGCFSPASDEKQGLAPTKLSIRKNPGEEVITKVKDRVNKEISTILNSKQPISQQQMQFLSKAFHVKWTAAYQNKDVVRLVVEGGDSYFQKYKQDNKLALSDPKQYNAGWFGVGPMGDALRQLKPQIQPFLNEKISDGKFELSRKEAWSGMMQYSRDNLRRTRPHYTNQTMIQDMNIYLINRGIEAIDPAHALPEEQAKDYMYQAIGIVPWLGRDTDAGPSKHLGDNYYQLTAKGLTKELGYVGNYGEVLDWVTHIFLATKEPGNPNSGDQKIRAQLSKMEHARSKFRYPSQDEEGNRAMRMETVVGWRDTHYPGEVTYAERSAWEGSAIYSVAANLDPASVGFAQQMFEDNQFFQSVESLIKSNGLRVTNTLLWIPDQYEVLKAQPKSKSRLPMSWDQPDFAWADEEDGVLALKHGDEILYASLYWRSRYAVNSLARIHYITPRFDRIAVVKEDTKFETSGDEYTRKDWVNMGFGNGGHSYPAEIHSAHAGEKLPIAKVPQGVKFKPGDENIYAGKADFYTCSYGKYLIGMNSSADKTFELEIPKGYTMAPDLVSGKTFNLSAPVKIAPRSTVVLYLAK
;
A
#
# COMPACT_ATOMS: atom_id res chain seq x y z
N MET A 1 23.52 43.38 61.96
CA MET A 1 23.00 42.25 61.18
C MET A 1 23.02 42.65 59.73
N ASN A 2 24.12 42.32 59.02
CA ASN A 2 24.33 42.70 57.63
C ASN A 2 24.51 41.45 56.76
N THR A 3 23.80 41.50 55.65
CA THR A 3 23.90 40.71 54.43
C THR A 3 25.33 40.66 53.86
N HIS A 4 25.71 39.51 53.29
CA HIS A 4 26.47 39.44 52.03
C HIS A 4 26.46 38.02 51.40
N ILE A 5 25.86 37.98 50.22
CA ILE A 5 26.15 37.23 48.98
C ILE A 5 27.34 36.23 49.04
N LYS A 6 27.09 34.97 48.61
CA LYS A 6 28.10 34.11 47.99
C LYS A 6 27.58 33.48 46.69
N THR A 7 28.27 33.83 45.62
CA THR A 7 28.19 33.32 44.24
C THR A 7 28.68 31.88 44.17
N LEU A 8 27.94 30.98 43.52
CA LEU A 8 28.39 29.63 43.18
C LEU A 8 28.59 29.53 41.65
N THR A 9 29.83 29.36 41.25
CA THR A 9 30.29 29.25 39.85
C THR A 9 29.86 27.90 39.25
N LEU A 10 29.08 27.95 38.17
CA LEU A 10 28.68 26.77 37.39
C LEU A 10 29.74 26.50 36.30
N PHE A 11 30.42 25.35 36.40
CA PHE A 11 31.31 24.86 35.33
C PHE A 11 30.47 24.39 34.14
N ILE A 12 30.57 25.08 33.01
CA ILE A 12 30.05 24.63 31.72
C ILE A 12 31.07 23.68 31.11
N LEU A 13 30.79 22.37 31.13
CA LEU A 13 31.50 21.39 30.32
C LEU A 13 30.94 21.45 28.89
N THR A 14 31.66 22.09 27.98
CA THR A 14 31.44 21.97 26.54
C THR A 14 31.93 20.61 26.07
N GLY A 15 31.02 19.63 25.99
CA GLY A 15 31.27 18.35 25.35
C GLY A 15 31.31 18.52 23.82
N LEU A 16 32.52 18.56 23.26
CA LEU A 16 32.75 18.37 21.82
C LEU A 16 32.37 16.93 21.45
N TYR A 17 31.19 16.74 20.86
CA TYR A 17 30.86 15.50 20.17
C TYR A 17 31.70 15.41 18.90
N SER A 18 32.86 14.75 18.99
CA SER A 18 33.56 14.24 17.82
C SER A 18 32.75 13.08 17.25
N GLN A 19 31.97 13.35 16.18
CA GLN A 19 31.40 12.31 15.34
C GLN A 19 32.56 11.52 14.73
N SER A 20 32.82 10.32 15.26
CA SER A 20 33.71 9.36 14.63
C SER A 20 33.00 8.86 13.35
N PHE A 21 33.40 9.40 12.20
CA PHE A 21 33.05 8.82 10.92
C PHE A 21 33.59 7.38 10.90
N ALA A 22 32.68 6.41 10.91
CA ALA A 22 33.02 5.03 10.64
C ALA A 22 33.78 4.97 9.31
N GLN A 23 34.98 4.39 9.34
CA GLN A 23 35.85 4.23 8.18
C GLN A 23 35.09 3.44 7.12
N SER A 24 34.62 4.11 6.06
CA SER A 24 33.82 3.51 5.01
C SER A 24 34.63 2.43 4.30
N LYS A 25 34.13 1.18 4.29
CA LYS A 25 34.61 0.14 3.39
C LYS A 25 34.68 0.74 1.97
N VAL A 26 35.82 0.62 1.30
CA VAL A 26 35.96 1.11 -0.09
C VAL A 26 34.82 0.51 -0.93
N PRO A 27 34.09 1.31 -1.71
CA PRO A 27 33.00 0.80 -2.55
C PRO A 27 33.50 -0.30 -3.48
N ASP A 28 32.88 -1.49 -3.46
CA ASP A 28 33.18 -2.59 -4.40
C ASP A 28 32.47 -2.35 -5.74
N ILE A 29 32.84 -1.25 -6.40
CA ILE A 29 32.32 -0.85 -7.70
C ILE A 29 33.16 -1.51 -8.79
N SER A 30 32.52 -2.35 -9.62
CA SER A 30 33.16 -3.01 -10.75
C SER A 30 33.37 -2.04 -11.93
N ASP A 31 32.41 -1.14 -12.16
CA ASP A 31 32.51 -0.10 -13.18
C ASP A 31 31.57 1.09 -12.90
N MET A 32 31.89 2.26 -13.48
CA MET A 32 31.10 3.47 -13.32
C MET A 32 31.11 4.35 -14.57
N LEU A 33 29.91 4.60 -15.09
CA LEU A 33 29.65 5.55 -16.17
C LEU A 33 29.09 6.87 -15.61
N ILE A 34 29.74 7.99 -15.91
CA ILE A 34 29.27 9.35 -15.61
C ILE A 34 28.61 9.93 -16.87
N LEU A 35 27.29 10.06 -16.84
CA LEU A 35 26.52 10.57 -17.97
C LEU A 35 26.64 12.09 -18.07
N GLY A 36 26.72 12.59 -19.30
CA GLY A 36 27.06 13.98 -19.62
C GLY A 36 28.54 14.31 -19.46
N ASN A 37 29.43 13.33 -19.26
CA ASN A 37 30.88 13.51 -19.25
C ASN A 37 31.54 12.83 -20.45
N SER A 38 32.05 13.60 -21.42
CA SER A 38 32.53 13.07 -22.70
C SER A 38 33.63 12.01 -22.58
N ALA A 39 34.52 12.12 -21.59
CA ALA A 39 35.60 11.15 -21.40
C ALA A 39 35.07 9.81 -20.86
N SER A 40 34.21 9.86 -19.84
CA SER A 40 33.55 8.67 -19.29
C SER A 40 32.67 8.01 -20.35
N GLU A 41 31.85 8.78 -21.06
CA GLU A 41 30.98 8.26 -22.12
C GLU A 41 31.75 7.59 -23.26
N LYS A 42 32.86 8.20 -23.71
CA LYS A 42 33.72 7.59 -24.72
C LYS A 42 34.34 6.29 -24.24
N SER A 43 34.79 6.21 -22.98
CA SER A 43 35.38 4.99 -22.42
C SER A 43 34.40 3.81 -22.32
N HIS A 44 33.10 4.10 -22.18
CA HIS A 44 32.02 3.10 -22.16
C HIS A 44 31.33 2.92 -23.52
N GLN A 45 31.89 3.52 -24.58
CA GLN A 45 31.34 3.46 -25.94
C GLN A 45 29.86 3.89 -26.01
N LEU A 46 29.49 4.91 -25.21
CA LEU A 46 28.12 5.36 -25.11
C LEU A 46 27.62 5.89 -26.47
N GLN A 47 26.49 5.35 -26.91
CA GLN A 47 25.72 5.81 -28.07
C GLN A 47 24.39 6.39 -27.57
N PRO A 48 24.28 7.72 -27.44
CA PRO A 48 23.01 8.37 -27.12
C PRO A 48 22.14 8.47 -28.38
N ILE A 49 20.87 8.09 -28.26
CA ILE A 49 19.86 8.20 -29.32
C ILE A 49 18.68 8.96 -28.75
N GLN A 50 18.30 10.09 -29.37
CA GLN A 50 17.24 10.97 -28.87
C GLN A 50 17.44 11.31 -27.38
N SER A 51 18.61 11.84 -27.07
CA SER A 51 19.03 12.19 -25.71
C SER A 51 19.88 13.46 -25.75
N GLU A 52 19.81 14.23 -24.68
CA GLU A 52 20.62 15.42 -24.49
C GLU A 52 21.33 15.41 -23.14
N THR A 53 22.39 16.21 -23.03
CA THR A 53 23.11 16.45 -21.78
C THR A 53 22.49 17.64 -21.05
N LEU A 54 22.58 17.62 -19.72
CA LEU A 54 22.13 18.73 -18.88
C LEU A 54 23.06 18.92 -17.67
N LYS A 55 22.95 20.10 -17.06
CA LYS A 55 23.48 20.38 -15.72
C LYS A 55 22.32 20.33 -14.73
N GLY A 56 22.27 19.26 -13.95
CA GLY A 56 21.18 18.98 -13.04
C GLY A 56 21.49 19.38 -11.60
N GLY A 57 20.97 18.61 -10.64
CA GLY A 57 21.19 18.78 -9.21
C GLY A 57 22.66 19.00 -8.86
N LEU A 58 22.95 20.03 -8.06
CA LEU A 58 24.30 20.41 -7.64
C LEU A 58 25.27 20.69 -8.81
N ASN A 59 24.72 21.11 -9.95
CA ASN A 59 25.45 21.36 -11.20
C ASN A 59 26.21 20.13 -11.74
N GLU A 60 25.77 18.92 -11.36
CA GLU A 60 26.32 17.67 -11.87
C GLU A 60 25.88 17.45 -13.33
N SER A 61 26.76 16.85 -14.13
CA SER A 61 26.39 16.39 -15.48
C SER A 61 25.41 15.22 -15.40
N ALA A 62 24.46 15.22 -16.32
CA ALA A 62 23.52 14.12 -16.53
C ALA A 62 23.12 14.02 -18.00
N ARG A 63 22.41 12.94 -18.35
CA ARG A 63 21.63 12.84 -19.58
C ARG A 63 20.15 12.65 -19.27
N ARG A 64 19.29 13.14 -20.15
CA ARG A 64 17.87 12.76 -20.18
C ARG A 64 17.49 12.23 -21.56
N LEU A 65 16.43 11.43 -21.62
CA LEU A 65 15.92 10.84 -22.86
C LEU A 65 14.74 11.69 -23.34
N LEU A 66 14.68 11.92 -24.65
CA LEU A 66 13.70 12.78 -25.30
C LEU A 66 12.57 11.95 -25.92
N PRO A 67 11.36 12.52 -26.05
CA PRO A 67 10.33 11.93 -26.90
C PRO A 67 10.79 11.91 -28.36
N VAL A 68 10.22 11.01 -29.16
CA VAL A 68 10.40 10.96 -30.62
C VAL A 68 9.29 11.74 -31.32
N GLU A 69 9.52 12.14 -32.57
CA GLU A 69 8.51 12.80 -33.41
C GLU A 69 8.15 11.93 -34.63
N PRO A 70 6.86 11.55 -34.82
CA PRO A 70 5.72 11.82 -33.94
C PRO A 70 5.80 11.05 -32.62
N ALA A 71 5.18 11.58 -31.56
CA ALA A 71 5.18 10.97 -30.23
C ALA A 71 4.76 9.49 -30.24
N SER A 72 5.57 8.65 -29.58
CA SER A 72 5.35 7.22 -29.43
C SER A 72 5.44 6.84 -27.95
N TRP A 73 5.01 5.63 -27.59
CA TRP A 73 5.25 5.09 -26.25
C TRP A 73 6.73 4.88 -25.94
N GLN A 74 7.57 4.76 -26.99
CA GLN A 74 9.03 4.73 -26.89
C GLN A 74 9.59 6.14 -27.06
N GLY A 75 10.55 6.50 -26.21
CA GLY A 75 11.40 7.66 -26.41
C GLY A 75 12.82 7.27 -26.79
N GLY A 76 13.76 8.14 -26.45
CA GLY A 76 15.18 7.91 -26.65
C GLY A 76 15.76 6.79 -25.80
N LYS A 77 17.03 6.49 -26.06
CA LYS A 77 17.80 5.48 -25.36
C LYS A 77 19.28 5.80 -25.28
N LEU A 78 19.93 5.20 -24.29
CA LEU A 78 21.38 5.15 -24.14
C LEU A 78 21.83 3.72 -24.36
N VAL A 79 22.90 3.53 -25.13
CA VAL A 79 23.53 2.22 -25.29
C VAL A 79 24.99 2.31 -24.90
N PHE A 80 25.48 1.42 -24.04
CA PHE A 80 26.86 1.50 -23.52
C PHE A 80 27.34 0.12 -23.04
N THR A 81 28.63 -0.01 -22.81
CA THR A 81 29.25 -1.24 -22.29
C THR A 81 29.81 -0.95 -20.89
N MET A 82 29.57 -1.85 -19.93
CA MET A 82 30.18 -1.78 -18.59
C MET A 82 30.75 -3.14 -18.19
N LYS A 83 31.79 -3.12 -17.36
CA LYS A 83 32.39 -4.32 -16.79
C LYS A 83 31.48 -4.97 -15.76
N VAL A 84 31.58 -6.29 -15.65
CA VAL A 84 30.86 -7.13 -14.68
C VAL A 84 31.81 -8.17 -14.10
N ASP A 85 31.50 -8.70 -12.93
CA ASP A 85 32.23 -9.81 -12.34
C ASP A 85 31.68 -11.15 -12.90
N PRO A 86 32.53 -12.02 -13.50
CA PRO A 86 32.07 -13.27 -14.12
C PRO A 86 31.65 -14.35 -13.11
N GLY A 87 32.03 -14.23 -11.84
CA GLY A 87 31.88 -15.27 -10.81
C GLY A 87 30.90 -14.92 -9.68
N LYS A 88 30.46 -13.66 -9.58
CA LYS A 88 29.60 -13.17 -8.51
C LYS A 88 28.21 -12.73 -9.00
N GLN A 89 27.27 -12.60 -8.06
CA GLN A 89 26.03 -11.86 -8.30
C GLN A 89 26.38 -10.39 -8.58
N ASN A 90 25.95 -9.90 -9.75
CA ASN A 90 26.14 -8.50 -10.11
C ASN A 90 24.84 -7.71 -9.91
N TYR A 91 24.99 -6.42 -9.66
CA TYR A 91 23.90 -5.45 -9.56
C TYR A 91 24.16 -4.30 -10.51
N PHE A 92 23.07 -3.72 -11.02
CA PHE A 92 23.11 -2.44 -11.71
C PHE A 92 22.46 -1.38 -10.83
N THR A 93 23.15 -0.25 -10.64
CA THR A 93 22.62 0.90 -9.91
C THR A 93 22.61 2.14 -10.79
N ALA A 94 21.54 2.93 -10.74
CA ALA A 94 21.48 4.26 -11.36
C ALA A 94 21.26 5.37 -10.32
N LYS A 95 21.86 6.52 -10.58
CA LYS A 95 21.76 7.74 -9.76
C LYS A 95 20.79 8.75 -10.39
N PHE A 96 19.85 9.23 -9.58
CA PHE A 96 18.82 10.19 -9.98
C PHE A 96 18.68 11.33 -8.99
N TRP A 97 18.24 12.49 -9.46
CA TRP A 97 17.99 13.64 -8.59
C TRP A 97 16.57 13.59 -8.01
N GLY A 98 16.47 13.68 -6.69
CA GLY A 98 15.21 13.48 -5.98
C GLY A 98 14.24 14.65 -6.06
N SER A 99 14.68 15.85 -6.48
CA SER A 99 13.75 16.95 -6.78
C SER A 99 13.12 16.88 -8.18
N ASP A 100 13.63 16.03 -9.07
CA ASP A 100 13.05 15.89 -10.40
C ASP A 100 11.72 15.13 -10.29
N THR A 101 10.70 15.60 -11.03
CA THR A 101 9.50 14.83 -11.34
C THR A 101 9.66 14.17 -12.71
N ASN A 102 9.04 13.02 -12.91
CA ASN A 102 9.13 12.27 -14.15
C ASN A 102 7.87 11.41 -14.36
N PRO A 103 6.94 11.78 -15.24
CA PRO A 103 5.82 10.92 -15.56
C PRO A 103 6.24 9.69 -16.39
N ASN A 104 7.44 9.72 -16.98
CA ASN A 104 7.96 8.65 -17.83
C ASN A 104 8.70 7.58 -17.02
N ARG A 105 9.02 6.50 -17.72
CA ARG A 105 9.61 5.29 -17.15
C ARG A 105 10.96 5.03 -17.79
N LEU A 106 11.93 4.56 -17.00
CA LEU A 106 13.23 4.10 -17.49
C LEU A 106 13.33 2.60 -17.32
N ILE A 107 13.71 1.91 -18.39
CA ILE A 107 13.83 0.46 -18.40
C ILE A 107 15.25 0.07 -18.80
N LEU A 108 15.86 -0.80 -18.00
CA LEU A 108 17.17 -1.37 -18.26
C LEU A 108 17.06 -2.58 -19.19
N PHE A 109 17.95 -2.64 -20.17
CA PHE A 109 18.15 -3.78 -21.05
C PHE A 109 19.61 -4.22 -20.97
N CYS A 110 19.83 -5.52 -21.16
CA CYS A 110 21.16 -6.11 -21.22
C CYS A 110 21.18 -7.14 -22.36
N ASP A 111 22.16 -7.03 -23.27
CA ASP A 111 22.28 -7.87 -24.47
C ASP A 111 20.94 -8.03 -25.24
N GLY A 112 20.21 -6.92 -25.38
CA GLY A 112 18.91 -6.85 -26.07
C GLY A 112 17.69 -7.34 -25.27
N LYS A 113 17.87 -7.87 -24.06
CA LYS A 113 16.79 -8.39 -23.19
C LYS A 113 16.41 -7.41 -22.10
N GLN A 114 15.13 -7.33 -21.76
CA GLN A 114 14.62 -6.46 -20.71
C GLN A 114 14.93 -7.02 -19.32
N ILE A 115 15.47 -6.17 -18.43
CA ILE A 115 15.57 -6.48 -16.99
C ILE A 115 14.26 -6.08 -16.32
N GLY A 116 13.69 -6.99 -15.53
CA GLY A 116 12.46 -6.75 -14.78
C GLY A 116 11.18 -6.64 -15.59
N TYR A 117 10.10 -6.33 -14.88
CA TYR A 117 8.74 -6.29 -15.40
C TYR A 117 8.19 -4.87 -15.35
N ARG A 118 7.43 -4.49 -16.37
CA ARG A 118 6.83 -3.16 -16.46
C ARG A 118 5.71 -2.95 -15.45
N HIS A 119 5.12 -3.98 -14.85
CA HIS A 119 4.06 -3.79 -13.87
C HIS A 119 4.04 -4.92 -12.84
N LEU A 120 4.17 -4.55 -11.56
CA LEU A 120 4.01 -5.41 -10.39
C LEU A 120 4.80 -6.74 -10.41
N GLY A 121 6.00 -6.74 -10.99
CA GLY A 121 6.91 -7.89 -10.96
C GLY A 121 7.91 -7.82 -9.81
N ASP A 122 8.54 -8.95 -9.50
CA ASP A 122 9.52 -9.09 -8.42
C ASP A 122 10.90 -8.49 -8.73
N ILE A 123 11.16 -8.18 -10.00
CA ILE A 123 12.21 -7.26 -10.43
C ILE A 123 11.55 -6.04 -11.07
N ASP A 124 11.67 -4.88 -10.43
CA ASP A 124 11.13 -3.62 -10.95
C ASP A 124 12.01 -3.07 -12.09
N ILE A 125 11.43 -2.15 -12.88
CA ILE A 125 12.18 -1.35 -13.85
C ILE A 125 13.09 -0.32 -13.15
N LEU A 126 14.00 0.28 -13.93
CA LEU A 126 15.04 1.17 -13.40
C LEU A 126 14.51 2.49 -12.82
N ASP A 127 13.45 3.06 -13.39
CA ASP A 127 12.70 4.16 -12.79
C ASP A 127 11.22 4.01 -13.17
N ILE A 128 10.36 3.91 -12.16
CA ILE A 128 8.91 3.79 -12.35
C ILE A 128 8.26 5.14 -12.70
N GLY A 129 8.95 6.25 -12.45
CA GLY A 129 8.39 7.60 -12.55
C GLY A 129 7.68 8.05 -11.27
N GLY A 130 7.27 9.32 -11.25
CA GLY A 130 6.53 9.96 -10.17
C GLY A 130 6.21 11.41 -10.52
N GLU A 131 5.01 11.86 -10.18
CA GLU A 131 4.54 13.23 -10.42
C GLU A 131 5.01 14.21 -9.34
N GLU A 132 5.57 13.69 -8.24
CA GLU A 132 6.07 14.46 -7.11
C GLU A 132 7.56 14.21 -6.87
N PRO A 133 8.28 15.19 -6.30
CA PRO A 133 9.64 14.99 -5.86
C PRO A 133 9.76 13.85 -4.84
N VAL A 134 10.70 12.92 -5.08
CA VAL A 134 10.91 11.76 -4.21
C VAL A 134 11.83 12.07 -3.03
N TYR A 135 12.84 12.92 -3.23
CA TYR A 135 13.86 13.20 -2.22
C TYR A 135 14.50 14.59 -2.41
N ASN A 136 13.74 15.63 -2.09
CA ASN A 136 14.11 17.03 -2.34
C ASN A 136 15.53 17.40 -1.92
N GLY A 137 16.25 18.05 -2.84
CA GLY A 137 17.59 18.60 -2.64
C GLY A 137 18.72 17.56 -2.58
N ARG A 138 18.42 16.28 -2.86
CA ARG A 138 19.34 15.15 -2.68
C ARG A 138 19.19 14.13 -3.80
N PHE A 139 20.18 13.23 -3.90
CA PHE A 139 20.12 12.11 -4.84
C PHE A 139 19.41 10.90 -4.24
N PHE A 140 18.86 10.07 -5.10
CA PHE A 140 18.45 8.70 -4.78
C PHE A 140 19.07 7.71 -5.77
N TYR A 141 19.21 6.46 -5.33
CA TYR A 141 19.79 5.38 -6.09
C TYR A 141 18.80 4.24 -6.22
N ASN A 142 18.66 3.68 -7.43
CA ASN A 142 17.88 2.48 -7.66
C ASN A 142 18.78 1.32 -8.09
N THR A 143 18.73 0.21 -7.35
CA THR A 143 19.57 -0.97 -7.53
C THR A 143 18.72 -2.18 -7.93
N THR A 144 19.13 -2.91 -8.96
CA THR A 144 18.48 -4.14 -9.43
C THR A 144 19.51 -5.26 -9.65
N PRO A 145 19.21 -6.53 -9.31
CA PRO A 145 20.13 -7.62 -9.57
C PRO A 145 20.12 -7.98 -11.06
N LEU A 146 21.30 -8.21 -11.61
CA LEU A 146 21.43 -8.76 -12.96
C LEU A 146 21.28 -10.29 -12.92
N PRO A 147 20.55 -10.92 -13.86
CA PRO A 147 20.49 -12.37 -13.94
C PRO A 147 21.87 -13.00 -14.06
N ILE A 148 22.15 -14.00 -13.21
CA ILE A 148 23.43 -14.74 -13.27
C ILE A 148 23.62 -15.39 -14.64
N SER A 149 22.53 -15.80 -15.30
CA SER A 149 22.55 -16.34 -16.66
C SER A 149 23.11 -15.37 -17.70
N LEU A 150 23.05 -14.06 -17.45
CA LEU A 150 23.63 -13.04 -18.32
C LEU A 150 25.08 -12.72 -17.99
N THR A 151 25.47 -12.75 -16.71
CA THR A 151 26.80 -12.28 -16.25
C THR A 151 27.83 -13.40 -16.12
N LYS A 152 27.41 -14.64 -15.87
CA LYS A 152 28.32 -15.76 -15.59
C LYS A 152 29.32 -15.96 -16.74
N GLY A 153 30.60 -15.94 -16.40
CA GLY A 153 31.70 -16.14 -17.36
C GLY A 153 31.97 -14.95 -18.29
N LYS A 154 31.29 -13.81 -18.11
CA LYS A 154 31.54 -12.58 -18.86
C LYS A 154 32.18 -11.51 -17.98
N THR A 155 33.05 -10.69 -18.57
CA THR A 155 33.70 -9.58 -17.89
C THR A 155 33.13 -8.22 -18.27
N GLU A 156 32.28 -8.17 -19.30
CA GLU A 156 31.58 -6.98 -19.77
C GLU A 156 30.21 -7.36 -20.37
N LEU A 157 29.28 -6.41 -20.34
CA LEU A 157 27.94 -6.53 -20.90
C LEU A 157 27.53 -5.27 -21.64
N ARG A 158 26.72 -5.42 -22.69
CA ARG A 158 26.12 -4.29 -23.42
C ARG A 158 24.78 -3.96 -22.78
N PHE A 159 24.66 -2.75 -22.25
CA PHE A 159 23.46 -2.23 -21.60
C PHE A 159 22.72 -1.25 -22.52
N GLU A 160 21.41 -1.18 -22.35
CA GLU A 160 20.61 -0.04 -22.81
C GLU A 160 19.73 0.50 -21.68
N ILE A 161 19.58 1.83 -21.61
CA ILE A 161 18.50 2.45 -20.83
C ILE A 161 17.54 3.08 -21.82
N ARG A 162 16.28 2.64 -21.81
CA ARG A 162 15.24 3.11 -22.73
C ARG A 162 14.17 3.92 -21.99
N GLY A 163 13.80 5.07 -22.52
CA GLY A 163 12.70 5.89 -22.03
C GLY A 163 11.37 5.42 -22.62
N ASN A 164 10.34 5.28 -21.79
CA ASN A 164 8.98 4.99 -22.23
C ASN A 164 7.97 5.89 -21.53
N GLY A 165 6.81 6.09 -22.16
CA GLY A 165 5.69 6.82 -21.54
C GLY A 165 5.10 6.08 -20.34
N PRO A 166 4.23 6.75 -19.56
CA PRO A 166 3.58 6.18 -18.38
C PRO A 166 2.67 4.99 -18.74
N ILE A 167 2.28 4.24 -17.71
CA ILE A 167 1.23 3.22 -17.82
C ILE A 167 0.01 3.56 -16.96
N TRP A 168 -1.17 3.14 -17.40
CA TRP A 168 -2.38 3.07 -16.59
C TRP A 168 -2.77 1.60 -16.42
N GLY A 169 -2.50 1.03 -15.25
CA GLY A 169 -2.66 -0.40 -14.97
C GLY A 169 -4.04 -1.00 -15.25
N TYR A 170 -5.08 -0.16 -15.30
CA TYR A 170 -6.46 -0.55 -15.58
C TYR A 170 -6.86 -0.49 -17.06
N GLY A 171 -5.97 -0.07 -17.95
CA GLY A 171 -6.25 -0.01 -19.38
C GLY A 171 -6.53 -1.41 -19.95
N THR A 172 -7.65 -1.56 -20.67
CA THR A 172 -8.04 -2.84 -21.28
C THR A 172 -7.57 -3.00 -22.72
N THR A 173 -7.05 -1.94 -23.33
CA THR A 173 -6.33 -1.97 -24.62
C THR A 173 -4.89 -1.48 -24.44
N PHE A 174 -4.02 -1.74 -25.42
CA PHE A 174 -2.63 -1.28 -25.36
C PHE A 174 -2.53 0.25 -25.21
N GLU A 175 -3.33 1.03 -25.94
CA GLU A 175 -3.32 2.51 -25.93
C GLU A 175 -3.91 3.08 -24.63
N GLN A 176 -4.87 2.37 -24.04
CA GLN A 176 -5.36 2.70 -22.71
C GLN A 176 -4.29 2.44 -21.67
N TYR A 177 -3.58 1.32 -21.78
CA TYR A 177 -2.56 0.87 -20.84
C TYR A 177 -1.25 1.64 -20.95
N GLN A 178 -0.62 1.68 -22.12
CA GLN A 178 0.68 2.29 -22.39
C GLN A 178 0.49 3.63 -23.09
N LYS A 179 0.91 4.70 -22.42
CA LYS A 179 0.78 6.07 -22.95
C LYS A 179 2.02 6.47 -23.76
N PRO A 180 1.86 7.42 -24.72
CA PRO A 180 2.99 8.07 -25.37
C PRO A 180 3.91 8.77 -24.36
N MET A 181 5.21 8.76 -24.63
CA MET A 181 6.17 9.64 -23.98
C MET A 181 6.09 11.01 -24.66
N THR A 182 5.64 12.03 -23.93
CA THR A 182 5.41 13.38 -24.48
C THR A 182 6.37 14.43 -23.91
N VAL A 183 7.10 14.09 -22.86
CA VAL A 183 8.10 14.97 -22.22
C VAL A 183 9.38 14.18 -22.00
N ALA A 184 10.49 14.88 -21.74
CA ALA A 184 11.76 14.22 -21.43
C ALA A 184 11.70 13.45 -20.10
N THR A 185 12.58 12.46 -19.92
CA THR A 185 12.74 11.77 -18.63
C THR A 185 13.43 12.68 -17.60
N ARG A 186 13.44 12.28 -16.31
CA ARG A 186 14.39 12.87 -15.34
C ARG A 186 15.84 12.62 -15.77
N GLY A 187 16.75 13.40 -15.18
CA GLY A 187 18.19 13.25 -15.41
C GLY A 187 18.74 11.95 -14.83
N ILE A 188 19.51 11.23 -15.64
CA ILE A 188 20.31 10.07 -15.26
C ILE A 188 21.76 10.56 -15.11
N TYR A 189 22.31 10.48 -13.90
CA TYR A 189 23.61 11.09 -13.60
C TYR A 189 24.75 10.10 -13.73
N ARG A 190 24.56 8.90 -13.18
CA ARG A 190 25.57 7.84 -13.17
C ARG A 190 24.91 6.47 -13.27
N ALA A 191 25.62 5.52 -13.85
CA ALA A 191 25.33 4.10 -13.85
C ALA A 191 26.52 3.34 -13.24
N TYR A 192 26.25 2.28 -12.48
CA TYR A 192 27.25 1.48 -11.79
C TYR A 192 26.96 0.00 -11.98
N THR A 193 28.01 -0.79 -12.08
CA THR A 193 27.97 -2.25 -11.85
C THR A 193 28.80 -2.56 -10.60
N HIS A 194 28.31 -3.47 -9.76
CA HIS A 194 28.95 -3.85 -8.50
C HIS A 194 28.47 -5.23 -8.01
N THR A 195 29.13 -5.80 -7.00
CA THR A 195 28.78 -7.14 -6.48
C THR A 195 28.20 -7.15 -5.06
N GLU A 196 28.15 -6.00 -4.41
CA GLU A 196 27.57 -5.85 -3.07
C GLU A 196 26.09 -5.46 -3.16
N GLY A 197 25.21 -6.13 -2.40
CA GLY A 197 23.76 -5.84 -2.42
C GLY A 197 23.42 -4.43 -1.93
N CYS A 198 24.18 -3.89 -0.97
CA CYS A 198 24.01 -2.50 -0.51
C CYS A 198 24.97 -1.57 -1.23
N PHE A 199 24.46 -0.87 -2.25
CA PHE A 199 25.23 0.15 -2.96
C PHE A 199 25.64 1.29 -2.01
N SER A 200 26.92 1.69 -2.13
CA SER A 200 27.48 2.86 -1.45
C SER A 200 28.26 3.68 -2.48
N PRO A 201 27.90 4.96 -2.71
CA PRO A 201 28.66 5.82 -3.61
C PRO A 201 30.05 6.13 -3.02
N ALA A 202 30.97 6.59 -3.87
CA ALA A 202 32.26 7.09 -3.41
C ALA A 202 32.07 8.30 -2.46
N SER A 203 32.96 8.44 -1.47
CA SER A 203 32.81 9.44 -0.40
C SER A 203 32.90 10.89 -0.90
N ASP A 204 33.56 11.11 -2.02
CA ASP A 204 33.71 12.41 -2.70
C ASP A 204 32.54 12.72 -3.66
N GLU A 205 31.65 11.76 -3.90
CA GLU A 205 30.51 11.94 -4.76
C GLU A 205 29.45 12.85 -4.10
N LYS A 206 29.03 13.90 -4.81
CA LYS A 206 28.03 14.84 -4.27
C LYS A 206 26.67 14.17 -4.04
N GLN A 207 26.10 14.37 -2.85
CA GLN A 207 24.82 13.78 -2.42
C GLN A 207 23.69 14.79 -2.21
N GLY A 208 24.01 16.06 -1.96
CA GLY A 208 23.05 17.06 -1.49
C GLY A 208 22.93 17.04 0.03
N LEU A 209 22.06 17.90 0.56
CA LEU A 209 21.82 18.05 2.00
C LEU A 209 20.32 18.05 2.27
N ALA A 210 19.94 17.48 3.41
CA ALA A 210 18.58 17.60 3.92
C ALA A 210 18.24 19.07 4.15
N PRO A 211 16.99 19.51 3.86
CA PRO A 211 16.53 20.81 4.32
C PRO A 211 16.69 20.91 5.85
N THR A 212 17.32 21.97 6.33
CA THR A 212 17.59 22.15 7.77
C THR A 212 16.33 22.47 8.58
N LYS A 213 15.29 22.99 7.92
CA LYS A 213 13.98 23.24 8.52
C LYS A 213 12.89 23.13 7.46
N LEU A 214 11.86 22.32 7.74
CA LEU A 214 10.67 22.22 6.91
C LEU A 214 9.60 23.21 7.39
N SER A 215 8.90 23.86 6.45
CA SER A 215 7.77 24.73 6.75
C SER A 215 6.54 23.92 7.11
N ILE A 216 5.72 24.44 8.02
CA ILE A 216 4.35 23.95 8.20
C ILE A 216 3.50 24.53 7.07
N ARG A 217 2.60 23.72 6.51
CA ARG A 217 1.67 24.17 5.47
C ARG A 217 0.80 25.30 6.02
N LYS A 218 0.63 26.38 5.25
CA LYS A 218 -0.18 27.55 5.69
C LYS A 218 -1.62 27.51 5.22
N ASN A 219 -1.86 26.96 4.03
CA ASN A 219 -3.17 26.87 3.41
C ASN A 219 -3.32 25.49 2.73
N PRO A 220 -4.56 25.00 2.55
CA PRO A 220 -5.81 25.59 3.03
C PRO A 220 -6.00 25.41 4.55
N GLY A 221 -7.03 26.05 5.10
CA GLY A 221 -7.41 25.99 6.52
C GLY A 221 -8.84 25.49 6.75
N GLU A 222 -9.40 25.83 7.92
CA GLU A 222 -10.71 25.37 8.38
C GLU A 222 -11.88 25.81 7.48
N GLU A 223 -11.70 26.82 6.63
CA GLU A 223 -12.68 27.24 5.62
C GLU A 223 -13.09 26.13 4.66
N VAL A 224 -12.24 25.10 4.49
CA VAL A 224 -12.55 23.91 3.68
C VAL A 224 -13.76 23.16 4.21
N ILE A 225 -14.02 23.17 5.53
CA ILE A 225 -15.18 22.49 6.13
C ILE A 225 -16.51 23.08 5.63
N THR A 226 -16.56 24.39 5.38
CA THR A 226 -17.73 25.03 4.77
C THR A 226 -17.94 24.54 3.33
N LYS A 227 -16.86 24.47 2.53
CA LYS A 227 -16.91 23.93 1.16
C LYS A 227 -17.43 22.48 1.14
N VAL A 228 -17.05 21.66 2.13
CA VAL A 228 -17.58 20.29 2.31
C VAL A 228 -19.09 20.33 2.51
N LYS A 229 -19.58 21.12 3.48
CA LYS A 229 -21.01 21.22 3.80
C LYS A 229 -21.83 21.67 2.59
N ASP A 230 -21.34 22.66 1.84
CA ASP A 230 -22.00 23.17 0.64
C ASP A 230 -22.12 22.10 -0.45
N ARG A 231 -21.01 21.39 -0.73
CA ARG A 231 -21.00 20.32 -1.72
C ARG A 231 -21.97 19.20 -1.35
N VAL A 232 -21.95 18.73 -0.10
CA VAL A 232 -22.82 17.65 0.37
C VAL A 232 -24.29 18.06 0.30
N ASN A 233 -24.63 19.27 0.76
CA ASN A 233 -26.01 19.75 0.72
C ASN A 233 -26.52 20.00 -0.71
N LYS A 234 -25.64 20.38 -1.64
CA LYS A 234 -25.98 20.47 -3.07
C LYS A 234 -26.35 19.10 -3.66
N GLU A 235 -25.57 18.05 -3.34
CA GLU A 235 -25.87 16.68 -3.77
C GLU A 235 -27.19 16.19 -3.17
N ILE A 236 -27.39 16.38 -1.86
CA ILE A 236 -28.64 16.03 -1.17
C ILE A 236 -29.84 16.72 -1.83
N SER A 237 -29.75 18.04 -2.05
CA SER A 237 -30.82 18.82 -2.68
C SER A 237 -31.12 18.35 -4.10
N THR A 238 -30.09 17.93 -4.85
CA THR A 238 -30.27 17.35 -6.19
C THR A 238 -31.06 16.05 -6.13
N ILE A 239 -30.72 15.16 -5.20
CA ILE A 239 -31.41 13.87 -5.04
C ILE A 239 -32.84 14.07 -4.53
N LEU A 240 -33.05 14.95 -3.53
CA LEU A 240 -34.38 15.25 -2.97
C LEU A 240 -35.35 15.77 -4.01
N ASN A 241 -34.85 16.52 -5.00
CA ASN A 241 -35.65 17.06 -6.10
C ASN A 241 -35.81 16.12 -7.30
N SER A 242 -35.24 14.90 -7.25
CA SER A 242 -35.34 13.93 -8.34
C SER A 242 -36.80 13.58 -8.64
N LYS A 243 -37.14 13.55 -9.93
CA LYS A 243 -38.44 13.05 -10.43
C LYS A 243 -38.38 11.59 -10.85
N GLN A 244 -37.19 10.99 -10.82
CA GLN A 244 -36.96 9.59 -11.15
C GLN A 244 -36.66 8.80 -9.87
N PRO A 245 -37.02 7.50 -9.80
CA PRO A 245 -36.64 6.65 -8.69
C PRO A 245 -35.12 6.63 -8.49
N ILE A 246 -34.71 6.80 -7.24
CA ILE A 246 -33.30 6.91 -6.88
C ILE A 246 -32.60 5.54 -6.88
N SER A 247 -31.27 5.53 -7.09
CA SER A 247 -30.45 4.32 -7.06
C SER A 247 -30.22 3.81 -5.64
N GLN A 248 -29.75 2.56 -5.49
CA GLN A 248 -29.39 2.02 -4.18
C GLN A 248 -28.27 2.80 -3.46
N GLN A 249 -27.32 3.38 -4.20
CA GLN A 249 -26.30 4.26 -3.61
C GLN A 249 -26.90 5.55 -3.07
N GLN A 250 -27.86 6.14 -3.80
CA GLN A 250 -28.57 7.34 -3.38
C GLN A 250 -29.47 7.05 -2.16
N MET A 251 -30.12 5.88 -2.12
CA MET A 251 -30.87 5.42 -0.94
C MET A 251 -29.97 5.35 0.29
N GLN A 252 -28.81 4.69 0.17
CA GLN A 252 -27.85 4.59 1.26
C GLN A 252 -27.35 5.96 1.71
N PHE A 253 -26.93 6.82 0.77
CA PHE A 253 -26.44 8.14 1.09
C PHE A 253 -27.48 9.01 1.82
N LEU A 254 -28.72 9.08 1.31
CA LEU A 254 -29.78 9.86 1.98
C LEU A 254 -30.16 9.28 3.34
N SER A 255 -30.21 7.95 3.47
CA SER A 255 -30.52 7.30 4.76
C SER A 255 -29.47 7.59 5.84
N LYS A 256 -28.19 7.71 5.45
CA LYS A 256 -27.10 8.15 6.35
C LYS A 256 -27.23 9.63 6.69
N ALA A 257 -27.45 10.48 5.67
CA ALA A 257 -27.60 11.92 5.85
C ALA A 257 -28.83 12.30 6.70
N PHE A 258 -29.88 11.46 6.73
CA PHE A 258 -31.07 11.62 7.58
C PHE A 258 -30.73 11.79 9.07
N HIS A 259 -29.58 11.27 9.52
CA HIS A 259 -29.11 11.33 10.90
C HIS A 259 -28.09 12.46 11.17
N VAL A 260 -27.70 13.22 10.15
CA VAL A 260 -26.63 14.24 10.24
C VAL A 260 -27.22 15.64 10.30
N LYS A 261 -27.14 16.28 11.49
CA LYS A 261 -27.87 17.51 11.86
C LYS A 261 -27.67 18.71 10.93
N TRP A 262 -26.48 18.87 10.35
CA TRP A 262 -26.17 20.03 9.52
C TRP A 262 -26.64 19.89 8.06
N THR A 263 -27.20 18.74 7.68
CA THR A 263 -27.63 18.46 6.31
C THR A 263 -29.11 18.77 6.07
N ALA A 264 -29.47 19.09 4.83
CA ALA A 264 -30.86 19.26 4.38
C ALA A 264 -31.68 17.96 4.40
N ALA A 265 -31.03 16.80 4.54
CA ALA A 265 -31.69 15.50 4.68
C ALA A 265 -32.10 15.21 6.12
N TYR A 266 -31.57 15.94 7.12
CA TYR A 266 -31.78 15.66 8.54
C TYR A 266 -33.28 15.60 8.86
N GLN A 267 -33.75 14.41 9.25
CA GLN A 267 -35.14 14.13 9.56
C GLN A 267 -36.16 14.54 8.47
N ASN A 268 -35.73 14.70 7.22
CA ASN A 268 -36.59 15.11 6.12
C ASN A 268 -37.46 13.94 5.63
N LYS A 269 -38.79 14.07 5.71
CA LYS A 269 -39.76 13.04 5.31
C LYS A 269 -39.64 12.61 3.85
N ASP A 270 -39.16 13.49 2.95
CA ASP A 270 -38.97 13.14 1.54
C ASP A 270 -37.89 12.07 1.35
N VAL A 271 -36.93 11.95 2.27
CA VAL A 271 -35.95 10.87 2.25
C VAL A 271 -36.64 9.51 2.35
N VAL A 272 -37.59 9.36 3.28
CA VAL A 272 -38.32 8.10 3.51
C VAL A 272 -39.12 7.74 2.25
N ARG A 273 -39.85 8.72 1.70
CA ARG A 273 -40.61 8.56 0.45
C ARG A 273 -39.72 8.08 -0.70
N LEU A 274 -38.59 8.75 -0.94
CA LEU A 274 -37.67 8.42 -2.02
C LEU A 274 -37.01 7.05 -1.84
N VAL A 275 -36.68 6.64 -0.61
CA VAL A 275 -36.15 5.30 -0.33
C VAL A 275 -37.20 4.23 -0.63
N VAL A 276 -38.46 4.43 -0.25
CA VAL A 276 -39.55 3.50 -0.57
C VAL A 276 -39.78 3.39 -2.07
N GLU A 277 -39.93 4.52 -2.76
CA GLU A 277 -40.09 4.56 -4.23
C GLU A 277 -38.89 3.94 -4.98
N GLY A 278 -37.68 4.21 -4.50
CA GLY A 278 -36.44 3.64 -5.02
C GLY A 278 -36.39 2.12 -4.85
N GLY A 279 -36.77 1.61 -3.68
CA GLY A 279 -36.85 0.18 -3.39
C GLY A 279 -37.87 -0.54 -4.29
N ASP A 280 -39.06 0.03 -4.47
CA ASP A 280 -40.09 -0.50 -5.35
C ASP A 280 -39.59 -0.57 -6.81
N SER A 281 -39.01 0.52 -7.31
CA SER A 281 -38.45 0.57 -8.67
C SER A 281 -37.30 -0.42 -8.86
N TYR A 282 -36.43 -0.59 -7.87
CA TYR A 282 -35.32 -1.54 -7.94
C TYR A 282 -35.83 -2.98 -7.99
N PHE A 283 -36.83 -3.31 -7.16
CA PHE A 283 -37.46 -4.63 -7.18
C PHE A 283 -38.13 -4.94 -8.53
N GLN A 284 -38.86 -3.98 -9.11
CA GLN A 284 -39.47 -4.15 -10.44
C GLN A 284 -38.42 -4.43 -11.52
N LYS A 285 -37.27 -3.75 -11.48
CA LYS A 285 -36.14 -4.03 -12.40
C LYS A 285 -35.52 -5.40 -12.14
N TYR A 286 -35.37 -5.80 -10.89
CA TYR A 286 -34.92 -7.14 -10.50
C TYR A 286 -35.84 -8.25 -11.04
N LYS A 287 -37.16 -8.02 -11.08
CA LYS A 287 -38.11 -8.96 -11.68
C LYS A 287 -37.96 -9.11 -13.19
N GLN A 288 -37.43 -8.09 -13.87
CA GLN A 288 -37.10 -8.13 -15.29
C GLN A 288 -35.75 -8.79 -15.55
N ASP A 289 -34.76 -8.52 -14.69
CA ASP A 289 -33.44 -9.16 -14.71
C ASP A 289 -32.93 -9.40 -13.29
N ASN A 290 -32.97 -10.66 -12.85
CA ASN A 290 -32.58 -11.01 -11.50
C ASN A 290 -31.08 -10.83 -11.23
N LYS A 291 -30.25 -10.75 -12.28
CA LYS A 291 -28.81 -10.51 -12.15
C LYS A 291 -28.51 -9.15 -11.55
N LEU A 292 -29.44 -8.19 -11.65
CA LEU A 292 -29.30 -6.87 -11.05
C LEU A 292 -29.04 -6.95 -9.54
N ALA A 293 -29.68 -7.87 -8.82
CA ALA A 293 -29.47 -8.07 -7.38
C ALA A 293 -28.13 -8.73 -7.04
N LEU A 294 -27.42 -9.27 -8.03
CA LEU A 294 -26.09 -9.89 -7.87
C LEU A 294 -24.96 -8.95 -8.30
N SER A 295 -25.18 -8.20 -9.38
CA SER A 295 -24.19 -7.33 -10.00
C SER A 295 -24.88 -6.19 -10.75
N ASP A 296 -25.03 -5.04 -10.09
CA ASP A 296 -25.58 -3.83 -10.70
C ASP A 296 -24.49 -3.04 -11.45
N PRO A 297 -24.55 -2.91 -12.79
CA PRO A 297 -23.52 -2.21 -13.56
C PRO A 297 -23.41 -0.71 -13.25
N LYS A 298 -24.40 -0.12 -12.55
CA LYS A 298 -24.33 1.26 -12.04
C LYS A 298 -23.59 1.37 -10.71
N GLN A 299 -23.29 0.24 -10.06
CA GLN A 299 -22.49 0.15 -8.85
C GLN A 299 -21.02 -0.07 -9.20
N TYR A 300 -20.12 0.68 -8.56
CA TYR A 300 -18.70 0.39 -8.67
C TYR A 300 -18.42 -0.98 -8.02
N ASN A 301 -17.53 -1.77 -8.63
CA ASN A 301 -17.29 -3.16 -8.22
C ASN A 301 -18.59 -3.97 -8.10
N ALA A 302 -19.45 -3.89 -9.13
CA ALA A 302 -20.83 -4.38 -9.15
C ALA A 302 -21.07 -5.74 -8.46
N GLY A 303 -20.19 -6.71 -8.66
CA GLY A 303 -20.33 -8.07 -8.11
C GLY A 303 -20.03 -8.24 -6.61
N TRP A 304 -19.59 -7.19 -5.91
CA TRP A 304 -19.20 -7.30 -4.48
C TRP A 304 -20.24 -6.71 -3.51
N PHE A 305 -21.22 -5.95 -4.00
CA PHE A 305 -22.19 -5.24 -3.15
C PHE A 305 -23.54 -5.94 -3.07
N GLY A 306 -23.96 -6.65 -4.12
CA GLY A 306 -25.34 -7.13 -4.23
C GLY A 306 -26.33 -5.97 -4.04
N VAL A 307 -27.30 -6.16 -3.14
CA VAL A 307 -28.23 -5.10 -2.69
C VAL A 307 -27.91 -4.55 -1.29
N GLY A 308 -26.65 -4.68 -0.84
CA GLY A 308 -26.20 -4.20 0.47
C GLY A 308 -26.43 -2.72 0.76
N PRO A 309 -26.22 -1.79 -0.20
CA PRO A 309 -26.60 -0.38 -0.03
C PRO A 309 -28.09 -0.18 0.29
N MET A 310 -28.99 -0.97 -0.33
CA MET A 310 -30.42 -0.96 -0.01
C MET A 310 -30.66 -1.54 1.39
N GLY A 311 -30.02 -2.66 1.73
CA GLY A 311 -30.12 -3.27 3.07
C GLY A 311 -29.72 -2.30 4.19
N ASP A 312 -28.62 -1.58 4.02
CA ASP A 312 -28.18 -0.54 4.97
C ASP A 312 -29.18 0.61 5.06
N ALA A 313 -29.74 1.07 3.92
CA ALA A 313 -30.74 2.13 3.93
C ALA A 313 -32.00 1.76 4.72
N LEU A 314 -32.50 0.52 4.54
CA LEU A 314 -33.67 0.02 5.27
C LEU A 314 -33.38 -0.13 6.77
N ARG A 315 -32.19 -0.63 7.13
CA ARG A 315 -31.75 -0.72 8.53
C ARG A 315 -31.69 0.65 9.20
N GLN A 316 -31.12 1.65 8.53
CA GLN A 316 -30.97 3.01 9.06
C GLN A 316 -32.32 3.74 9.26
N LEU A 317 -33.32 3.40 8.46
CA LEU A 317 -34.66 4.01 8.49
C LEU A 317 -35.74 3.06 9.03
N LYS A 318 -35.36 2.01 9.77
CA LYS A 318 -36.27 0.96 10.25
C LYS A 318 -37.57 1.51 10.86
N PRO A 319 -37.57 2.47 11.80
CA PRO A 319 -38.81 3.03 12.34
C PRO A 319 -39.68 3.73 11.29
N GLN A 320 -39.06 4.40 10.30
CA GLN A 320 -39.74 5.21 9.31
C GLN A 320 -40.36 4.39 8.18
N ILE A 321 -39.75 3.25 7.80
CA ILE A 321 -40.24 2.41 6.70
C ILE A 321 -41.34 1.44 7.14
N GLN A 322 -41.44 1.13 8.44
CA GLN A 322 -42.36 0.12 8.98
C GLN A 322 -43.83 0.29 8.51
N PRO A 323 -44.40 1.52 8.45
CA PRO A 323 -45.78 1.73 7.99
C PRO A 323 -46.05 1.30 6.54
N PHE A 324 -45.02 1.27 5.70
CA PHE A 324 -45.16 1.05 4.25
C PHE A 324 -45.02 -0.42 3.83
N LEU A 325 -44.61 -1.30 4.75
CA LEU A 325 -44.17 -2.67 4.41
C LEU A 325 -45.30 -3.59 3.95
N ASN A 326 -46.55 -3.33 4.37
CA ASN A 326 -47.71 -4.14 4.02
C ASN A 326 -48.38 -3.71 2.70
N GLU A 327 -48.02 -2.54 2.16
CA GLU A 327 -48.51 -2.09 0.86
C GLU A 327 -47.97 -3.00 -0.26
N LYS A 328 -48.71 -3.07 -1.37
CA LYS A 328 -48.43 -3.99 -2.47
C LYS A 328 -47.60 -3.34 -3.58
N ILE A 329 -46.65 -4.11 -4.11
CA ILE A 329 -45.99 -3.87 -5.40
C ILE A 329 -46.61 -4.83 -6.41
N SER A 330 -47.07 -4.29 -7.54
CA SER A 330 -47.66 -5.07 -8.64
C SER A 330 -47.21 -4.53 -10.00
N ASP A 331 -47.07 -5.43 -10.98
CA ASP A 331 -46.85 -5.11 -12.40
C ASP A 331 -47.86 -5.85 -13.31
N GLY A 332 -48.91 -6.42 -12.73
CA GLY A 332 -49.89 -7.28 -13.40
C GLY A 332 -49.48 -8.75 -13.57
N LYS A 333 -48.19 -9.11 -13.37
CA LYS A 333 -47.70 -10.50 -13.38
C LYS A 333 -47.51 -11.07 -11.99
N PHE A 334 -47.32 -10.21 -11.00
CA PHE A 334 -47.27 -10.57 -9.59
C PHE A 334 -47.93 -9.48 -8.74
N GLU A 335 -48.30 -9.83 -7.52
CA GLU A 335 -48.70 -8.90 -6.49
C GLU A 335 -48.11 -9.37 -5.15
N LEU A 336 -47.17 -8.61 -4.60
CA LEU A 336 -46.47 -8.95 -3.36
C LEU A 336 -46.50 -7.76 -2.42
N SER A 337 -46.55 -7.96 -1.11
CA SER A 337 -46.25 -6.87 -0.18
C SER A 337 -44.80 -6.41 -0.35
N ARG A 338 -44.50 -5.15 -0.03
CA ARG A 338 -43.11 -4.65 -0.03
C ARG A 338 -42.20 -5.51 0.84
N LYS A 339 -42.70 -5.94 2.00
CA LYS A 339 -42.03 -6.90 2.87
C LYS A 339 -41.61 -8.15 2.10
N GLU A 340 -42.54 -8.86 1.47
CA GLU A 340 -42.28 -10.10 0.73
C GLU A 340 -41.33 -9.86 -0.46
N ALA A 341 -41.58 -8.80 -1.23
CA ALA A 341 -40.80 -8.44 -2.40
C ALA A 341 -39.34 -8.13 -2.07
N TRP A 342 -39.10 -7.17 -1.17
CA TRP A 342 -37.76 -6.73 -0.81
C TRP A 342 -37.00 -7.81 -0.03
N SER A 343 -37.66 -8.52 0.89
CA SER A 343 -37.06 -9.62 1.65
C SER A 343 -36.57 -10.74 0.71
N GLY A 344 -37.41 -11.18 -0.25
CA GLY A 344 -37.03 -12.22 -1.19
C GLY A 344 -35.84 -11.84 -2.09
N MET A 345 -35.81 -10.60 -2.59
CA MET A 345 -34.66 -10.10 -3.37
C MET A 345 -33.38 -10.02 -2.53
N MET A 346 -33.47 -9.55 -1.28
CA MET A 346 -32.33 -9.47 -0.37
C MET A 346 -31.79 -10.86 0.00
N GLN A 347 -32.66 -11.85 0.25
CA GLN A 347 -32.25 -13.24 0.50
C GLN A 347 -31.48 -13.81 -0.69
N TYR A 348 -32.02 -13.64 -1.90
CA TYR A 348 -31.35 -14.07 -3.14
C TYR A 348 -29.95 -13.46 -3.29
N SER A 349 -29.81 -12.15 -3.02
CA SER A 349 -28.53 -11.45 -3.08
C SER A 349 -27.54 -11.93 -1.99
N ARG A 350 -27.96 -11.97 -0.73
CA ARG A 350 -27.16 -12.42 0.42
C ARG A 350 -26.59 -13.82 0.19
N ASP A 351 -27.45 -14.75 -0.23
CA ASP A 351 -27.08 -16.16 -0.35
C ASP A 351 -26.18 -16.41 -1.56
N ASN A 352 -26.27 -15.59 -2.61
CA ASN A 352 -25.28 -15.59 -3.69
C ASN A 352 -23.92 -15.08 -3.21
N LEU A 353 -23.86 -13.94 -2.50
CA LEU A 353 -22.58 -13.39 -2.01
C LEU A 353 -21.85 -14.36 -1.08
N ARG A 354 -22.58 -15.12 -0.24
CA ARG A 354 -22.00 -16.18 0.60
C ARG A 354 -21.29 -17.27 -0.21
N ARG A 355 -21.77 -17.56 -1.43
CA ARG A 355 -21.24 -18.59 -2.35
C ARG A 355 -20.13 -18.08 -3.27
N THR A 356 -19.90 -16.76 -3.36
CA THR A 356 -18.92 -16.15 -4.28
C THR A 356 -17.81 -15.37 -3.59
N ARG A 357 -17.61 -15.57 -2.27
CA ARG A 357 -16.62 -14.83 -1.45
C ARG A 357 -15.20 -14.89 -2.06
N PRO A 358 -14.60 -13.74 -2.44
CA PRO A 358 -13.20 -13.66 -2.87
C PRO A 358 -12.26 -13.70 -1.66
N HIS A 359 -10.99 -14.09 -1.87
CA HIS A 359 -10.04 -14.29 -0.77
C HIS A 359 -9.13 -13.09 -0.47
N TYR A 360 -8.97 -12.14 -1.40
CA TYR A 360 -8.15 -10.96 -1.17
C TYR A 360 -8.78 -10.05 -0.11
N THR A 361 -7.96 -9.51 0.79
CA THR A 361 -8.41 -8.85 2.04
C THR A 361 -9.45 -7.75 1.79
N ASN A 362 -9.16 -6.82 0.89
CA ASN A 362 -10.08 -5.75 0.54
C ASN A 362 -11.39 -6.27 -0.08
N GLN A 363 -11.30 -7.29 -0.94
CA GLN A 363 -12.47 -7.84 -1.64
C GLN A 363 -13.39 -8.58 -0.68
N THR A 364 -12.83 -9.42 0.22
CA THR A 364 -13.62 -10.14 1.23
C THR A 364 -14.24 -9.17 2.23
N MET A 365 -13.54 -8.12 2.66
CA MET A 365 -14.10 -7.12 3.58
C MET A 365 -15.32 -6.41 2.98
N ILE A 366 -15.24 -5.99 1.72
CA ILE A 366 -16.36 -5.37 1.02
C ILE A 366 -17.55 -6.34 0.93
N GLN A 367 -17.30 -7.56 0.46
CA GLN A 367 -18.37 -8.52 0.21
C GLN A 367 -19.02 -9.02 1.51
N ASP A 368 -18.22 -9.35 2.52
CA ASP A 368 -18.70 -9.87 3.80
C ASP A 368 -19.44 -8.80 4.61
N MET A 369 -19.00 -7.54 4.53
CA MET A 369 -19.78 -6.42 5.07
C MET A 369 -21.14 -6.32 4.37
N ASN A 370 -21.20 -6.47 3.04
CA ASN A 370 -22.48 -6.40 2.33
C ASN A 370 -23.38 -7.63 2.62
N ILE A 371 -22.82 -8.83 2.85
CA ILE A 371 -23.60 -9.97 3.39
C ILE A 371 -24.29 -9.57 4.70
N TYR A 372 -23.53 -8.95 5.61
CA TYR A 372 -24.06 -8.47 6.89
C TYR A 372 -25.11 -7.37 6.72
N LEU A 373 -24.85 -6.34 5.91
CA LEU A 373 -25.79 -5.23 5.68
C LEU A 373 -27.09 -5.70 5.03
N ILE A 374 -27.04 -6.62 4.07
CA ILE A 374 -28.24 -7.23 3.49
C ILE A 374 -29.00 -7.99 4.58
N ASN A 375 -28.31 -8.76 5.43
CA ASN A 375 -28.97 -9.49 6.51
C ASN A 375 -29.64 -8.56 7.54
N ARG A 376 -28.99 -7.47 7.95
CA ARG A 376 -29.59 -6.47 8.85
C ARG A 376 -30.76 -5.73 8.18
N GLY A 377 -30.72 -5.55 6.85
CA GLY A 377 -31.85 -5.05 6.07
C GLY A 377 -33.06 -5.99 6.09
N ILE A 378 -32.83 -7.30 5.93
CA ILE A 378 -33.87 -8.33 6.08
C ILE A 378 -34.42 -8.31 7.51
N GLU A 379 -33.55 -8.27 8.53
CA GLU A 379 -33.96 -8.20 9.93
C GLU A 379 -34.85 -6.98 10.23
N ALA A 380 -34.57 -5.84 9.58
CA ALA A 380 -35.33 -4.61 9.76
C ALA A 380 -36.78 -4.73 9.25
N ILE A 381 -37.04 -5.51 8.20
CA ILE A 381 -38.36 -5.58 7.54
C ILE A 381 -39.08 -6.92 7.69
N ASP A 382 -38.33 -8.00 7.89
CA ASP A 382 -38.80 -9.38 7.88
C ASP A 382 -37.87 -10.30 8.71
N PRO A 383 -37.85 -10.14 10.04
CA PRO A 383 -36.88 -10.80 10.91
C PRO A 383 -36.95 -12.34 10.88
N ALA A 384 -38.07 -12.93 10.43
CA ALA A 384 -38.21 -14.38 10.32
C ALA A 384 -37.29 -15.01 9.24
N HIS A 385 -36.80 -14.21 8.28
CA HIS A 385 -35.92 -14.66 7.20
C HIS A 385 -34.48 -14.13 7.32
N ALA A 386 -34.20 -13.38 8.38
CA ALA A 386 -32.84 -12.97 8.70
C ALA A 386 -32.06 -14.14 9.29
N LEU A 387 -30.78 -14.24 8.95
CA LEU A 387 -29.85 -15.08 9.70
C LEU A 387 -29.76 -14.53 11.13
N PRO A 388 -29.58 -15.41 12.15
CA PRO A 388 -29.18 -14.96 13.48
C PRO A 388 -27.97 -14.02 13.39
N GLU A 389 -27.98 -12.94 14.17
CA GLU A 389 -26.96 -11.90 14.05
C GLU A 389 -25.54 -12.44 14.24
N GLU A 390 -25.33 -13.37 15.18
CA GLU A 390 -24.04 -14.04 15.39
C GLU A 390 -23.54 -14.75 14.12
N GLN A 391 -24.44 -15.40 13.36
CA GLN A 391 -24.08 -16.05 12.11
C GLN A 391 -23.70 -15.02 11.03
N ALA A 392 -24.42 -13.90 10.95
CA ALA A 392 -24.08 -12.84 10.01
C ALA A 392 -22.77 -12.13 10.38
N LYS A 393 -22.51 -11.92 11.68
CA LYS A 393 -21.28 -11.31 12.20
C LYS A 393 -20.05 -12.17 11.97
N ASP A 394 -20.19 -13.50 11.98
CA ASP A 394 -19.08 -14.42 11.73
C ASP A 394 -18.37 -14.12 10.40
N TYR A 395 -19.11 -13.79 9.33
CA TYR A 395 -18.51 -13.36 8.05
C TYR A 395 -17.59 -12.15 8.20
N MET A 396 -17.98 -11.15 9.02
CA MET A 396 -17.14 -9.99 9.29
C MET A 396 -15.93 -10.36 10.14
N TYR A 397 -16.09 -11.20 11.17
CA TYR A 397 -14.96 -11.68 11.98
C TYR A 397 -13.94 -12.45 11.15
N GLN A 398 -14.38 -13.27 10.19
CA GLN A 398 -13.51 -13.92 9.20
C GLN A 398 -12.78 -12.89 8.32
N ALA A 399 -13.52 -11.90 7.79
CA ALA A 399 -12.98 -10.90 6.87
C ALA A 399 -11.87 -10.04 7.48
N ILE A 400 -11.94 -9.79 8.79
CA ILE A 400 -10.94 -9.00 9.52
C ILE A 400 -10.05 -9.86 10.41
N GLY A 401 -9.97 -11.16 10.17
CA GLY A 401 -8.98 -12.04 10.83
C GLY A 401 -9.12 -12.15 12.35
N ILE A 402 -10.33 -12.02 12.91
CA ILE A 402 -10.62 -12.39 14.32
C ILE A 402 -10.70 -13.91 14.44
N VAL A 403 -11.28 -14.57 13.44
CA VAL A 403 -11.37 -16.03 13.30
C VAL A 403 -10.86 -16.46 11.91
N PRO A 404 -10.52 -17.75 11.69
CA PRO A 404 -10.08 -18.22 10.39
C PRO A 404 -11.09 -17.96 9.28
N TRP A 405 -10.63 -17.48 8.13
CA TRP A 405 -11.42 -17.32 6.94
C TRP A 405 -11.56 -18.65 6.20
N LEU A 406 -12.79 -19.17 6.12
CA LEU A 406 -13.07 -20.51 5.60
C LEU A 406 -13.48 -20.52 4.11
N GLY A 407 -13.55 -19.34 3.49
CA GLY A 407 -13.95 -19.17 2.11
C GLY A 407 -15.45 -19.22 1.85
N ARG A 408 -15.83 -19.43 0.59
CA ARG A 408 -17.23 -19.48 0.16
C ARG A 408 -18.00 -20.63 0.78
N ASP A 409 -19.28 -20.42 1.03
CA ASP A 409 -20.24 -21.46 1.39
C ASP A 409 -20.45 -22.41 0.19
N THR A 410 -20.55 -23.71 0.46
CA THR A 410 -20.95 -24.74 -0.51
C THR A 410 -21.99 -25.67 0.12
N ASP A 411 -22.62 -26.52 -0.68
CA ASP A 411 -23.60 -27.48 -0.17
C ASP A 411 -22.96 -28.53 0.78
N ALA A 412 -21.63 -28.69 0.73
CA ALA A 412 -20.87 -29.57 1.63
C ALA A 412 -20.20 -28.82 2.81
N GLY A 413 -20.54 -27.54 3.04
CA GLY A 413 -19.88 -26.67 4.01
C GLY A 413 -18.89 -25.68 3.38
N PRO A 414 -18.10 -24.93 4.17
CA PRO A 414 -17.20 -23.92 3.63
C PRO A 414 -16.06 -24.53 2.80
N SER A 415 -15.66 -23.82 1.74
CA SER A 415 -14.71 -24.34 0.72
C SER A 415 -13.29 -24.63 1.21
N LYS A 416 -12.81 -23.90 2.23
CA LYS A 416 -11.50 -24.08 2.90
C LYS A 416 -10.31 -24.19 1.94
N HIS A 417 -10.34 -23.51 0.80
CA HIS A 417 -9.31 -23.67 -0.24
C HIS A 417 -7.94 -23.11 0.15
N LEU A 418 -7.87 -22.27 1.20
CA LEU A 418 -6.62 -21.78 1.80
C LEU A 418 -6.24 -22.54 3.09
N GLY A 419 -6.97 -23.60 3.43
CA GLY A 419 -6.82 -24.39 4.66
C GLY A 419 -7.77 -23.95 5.78
N ASP A 420 -7.71 -24.68 6.90
CA ASP A 420 -8.58 -24.46 8.05
C ASP A 420 -8.16 -23.28 8.95
N ASN A 421 -6.90 -22.84 8.84
CA ASN A 421 -6.28 -21.87 9.74
C ASN A 421 -5.74 -20.63 9.00
N TYR A 422 -6.40 -20.21 7.91
CA TYR A 422 -6.03 -19.00 7.19
C TYR A 422 -6.70 -17.77 7.81
N TYR A 423 -5.93 -16.74 8.14
CA TYR A 423 -6.45 -15.47 8.66
C TYR A 423 -6.20 -14.36 7.63
N GLN A 424 -7.19 -13.48 7.43
CA GLN A 424 -7.09 -12.35 6.50
C GLN A 424 -6.12 -11.25 6.98
N LEU A 425 -5.80 -11.24 8.27
CA LEU A 425 -4.82 -10.34 8.86
C LEU A 425 -3.73 -11.14 9.56
N THR A 426 -2.53 -10.59 9.63
CA THR A 426 -1.45 -11.13 10.47
C THR A 426 -1.82 -10.99 11.94
N ALA A 427 -1.17 -11.78 12.80
CA ALA A 427 -1.31 -11.67 14.25
C ALA A 427 -1.03 -10.25 14.75
N LYS A 428 -0.13 -9.53 14.07
CA LYS A 428 0.26 -8.15 14.39
C LYS A 428 -0.61 -7.08 13.72
N GLY A 429 -1.58 -7.45 12.88
CA GLY A 429 -2.63 -6.54 12.38
C GLY A 429 -2.38 -5.96 11.00
N LEU A 430 -1.41 -6.43 10.23
CA LEU A 430 -1.31 -6.12 8.81
C LEU A 430 -2.27 -7.00 8.00
N THR A 431 -2.66 -6.55 6.82
CA THR A 431 -3.44 -7.36 5.87
C THR A 431 -2.58 -8.44 5.26
N LYS A 432 -2.98 -9.70 5.47
CA LYS A 432 -2.22 -10.86 5.02
C LYS A 432 -2.61 -11.22 3.60
N GLU A 433 -1.73 -10.90 2.66
CA GLU A 433 -1.85 -11.28 1.25
C GLU A 433 -0.59 -12.02 0.77
N LEU A 434 -0.18 -11.76 -0.48
CA LEU A 434 1.08 -12.22 -1.07
C LEU A 434 2.28 -11.38 -0.63
N GLY A 435 2.07 -10.36 0.20
CA GLY A 435 3.05 -9.45 0.76
C GLY A 435 2.37 -8.24 1.40
N TYR A 436 3.15 -7.45 2.13
CA TYR A 436 2.69 -6.18 2.70
C TYR A 436 2.14 -5.25 1.61
N VAL A 437 0.98 -4.64 1.85
CA VAL A 437 0.38 -3.63 0.97
C VAL A 437 0.54 -2.26 1.61
N GLY A 438 1.16 -1.30 0.90
CA GLY A 438 1.37 0.06 1.38
C GLY A 438 0.15 0.93 1.14
N ASN A 439 -0.12 1.30 -0.12
CA ASN A 439 -1.24 2.17 -0.50
C ASN A 439 -2.48 1.35 -0.90
N TYR A 440 -2.46 0.73 -2.08
CA TYR A 440 -3.59 -0.06 -2.55
C TYR A 440 -3.64 -1.41 -1.82
N GLY A 441 -4.68 -1.61 -1.00
CA GLY A 441 -4.77 -2.74 -0.07
C GLY A 441 -4.60 -2.34 1.39
N GLU A 442 -4.18 -1.09 1.68
CA GLU A 442 -4.45 -0.50 2.98
C GLU A 442 -5.95 -0.16 3.09
N VAL A 443 -6.61 -0.83 4.04
CA VAL A 443 -8.08 -0.93 4.14
C VAL A 443 -8.62 -0.56 5.53
N LEU A 444 -7.96 0.37 6.23
CA LEU A 444 -8.49 0.90 7.50
C LEU A 444 -9.91 1.49 7.32
N ASP A 445 -10.18 2.08 6.17
CA ASP A 445 -11.50 2.57 5.76
C ASP A 445 -12.56 1.46 5.78
N TRP A 446 -12.29 0.29 5.18
CA TRP A 446 -13.22 -0.83 5.15
C TRP A 446 -13.45 -1.46 6.52
N VAL A 447 -12.40 -1.58 7.35
CA VAL A 447 -12.57 -2.10 8.71
C VAL A 447 -13.34 -1.10 9.58
N THR A 448 -13.19 0.20 9.33
CA THR A 448 -14.02 1.24 9.95
C THR A 448 -15.48 1.13 9.51
N HIS A 449 -15.76 0.90 8.22
CA HIS A 449 -17.14 0.63 7.76
C HIS A 449 -17.74 -0.62 8.42
N ILE A 450 -16.96 -1.70 8.53
CA ILE A 450 -17.37 -2.93 9.24
C ILE A 450 -17.71 -2.62 10.70
N PHE A 451 -16.86 -1.87 11.40
CA PHE A 451 -17.13 -1.44 12.78
C PHE A 451 -18.43 -0.62 12.87
N LEU A 452 -18.58 0.40 12.02
CA LEU A 452 -19.75 1.26 12.03
C LEU A 452 -21.04 0.53 11.62
N ALA A 453 -20.95 -0.50 10.78
CA ALA A 453 -22.09 -1.34 10.41
C ALA A 453 -22.67 -2.10 11.61
N THR A 454 -21.85 -2.40 12.62
CA THR A 454 -22.30 -3.05 13.86
C THR A 454 -22.97 -2.10 14.86
N LYS A 455 -22.94 -0.78 14.61
CA LYS A 455 -23.63 0.18 15.47
C LYS A 455 -25.12 0.22 15.16
N GLU A 456 -25.91 0.18 16.23
CA GLU A 456 -27.33 0.48 16.19
C GLU A 456 -27.57 1.97 15.92
N PRO A 457 -28.48 2.32 14.98
CA PRO A 457 -28.81 3.71 14.69
C PRO A 457 -29.22 4.47 15.96
N GLY A 458 -28.63 5.66 16.16
CA GLY A 458 -28.89 6.50 17.34
C GLY A 458 -28.14 6.08 18.61
N ASN A 459 -27.39 4.97 18.62
CA ASN A 459 -26.55 4.57 19.75
C ASN A 459 -25.07 4.46 19.33
N PRO A 460 -24.27 5.53 19.46
CA PRO A 460 -22.87 5.54 18.99
C PRO A 460 -21.94 4.57 19.74
N ASN A 461 -22.36 4.07 20.91
CA ASN A 461 -21.59 3.18 21.78
C ASN A 461 -21.90 1.69 21.59
N SER A 462 -22.87 1.35 20.72
CA SER A 462 -23.35 -0.01 20.50
C SER A 462 -22.43 -0.89 19.63
N GLY A 463 -21.35 -0.34 19.08
CA GLY A 463 -20.49 -1.07 18.15
C GLY A 463 -19.79 -2.27 18.79
N ASP A 464 -19.51 -3.28 17.96
CA ASP A 464 -18.84 -4.50 18.37
C ASP A 464 -17.40 -4.23 18.87
N GLN A 465 -17.15 -4.60 20.12
CA GLN A 465 -15.86 -4.31 20.78
C GLN A 465 -14.70 -5.15 20.25
N LYS A 466 -14.96 -6.36 19.71
CA LYS A 466 -13.90 -7.20 19.11
C LYS A 466 -13.44 -6.58 17.80
N ILE A 467 -14.37 -6.11 16.98
CA ILE A 467 -14.06 -5.39 15.74
C ILE A 467 -13.32 -4.08 16.05
N ARG A 468 -13.76 -3.33 17.06
CA ARG A 468 -13.06 -2.11 17.51
C ARG A 468 -11.61 -2.37 17.95
N ALA A 469 -11.40 -3.43 18.73
CA ALA A 469 -10.05 -3.83 19.15
C ALA A 469 -9.18 -4.25 17.95
N GLN A 470 -9.76 -4.94 16.98
CA GLN A 470 -9.07 -5.31 15.75
C GLN A 470 -8.70 -4.07 14.91
N LEU A 471 -9.60 -3.09 14.79
CA LEU A 471 -9.32 -1.81 14.13
C LEU A 471 -8.15 -1.08 14.81
N SER A 472 -8.16 -1.00 16.14
CA SER A 472 -7.04 -0.42 16.91
C SER A 472 -5.71 -1.12 16.60
N LYS A 473 -5.71 -2.45 16.58
CA LYS A 473 -4.50 -3.23 16.23
C LYS A 473 -3.99 -2.89 14.83
N MET A 474 -4.88 -2.73 13.86
CA MET A 474 -4.52 -2.36 12.49
C MET A 474 -3.98 -0.93 12.40
N GLU A 475 -4.64 0.05 13.04
CA GLU A 475 -4.17 1.45 13.08
C GLU A 475 -2.73 1.52 13.61
N HIS A 476 -2.47 0.77 14.68
CA HIS A 476 -1.13 0.65 15.23
C HIS A 476 -0.21 -0.01 14.22
N ALA A 477 -0.52 -1.16 13.63
CA ALA A 477 0.36 -1.82 12.66
C ALA A 477 0.76 -0.89 11.49
N ARG A 478 -0.21 -0.16 10.93
CA ARG A 478 0.00 0.76 9.79
C ARG A 478 0.85 1.98 10.16
N SER A 479 0.79 2.44 11.41
CA SER A 479 1.57 3.59 11.88
C SER A 479 3.08 3.41 11.73
N LYS A 480 3.56 2.17 11.56
CA LYS A 480 4.99 1.80 11.45
C LYS A 480 5.54 2.07 10.05
N PHE A 481 4.66 2.23 9.07
CA PHE A 481 4.99 2.41 7.65
C PHE A 481 4.66 3.83 7.18
N ARG A 482 4.93 4.80 8.06
CA ARG A 482 4.87 6.24 7.79
C ARG A 482 6.23 6.82 8.08
N TYR A 483 6.79 7.62 7.18
CA TYR A 483 8.09 8.26 7.39
C TYR A 483 8.02 9.78 7.19
N PRO A 484 8.83 10.57 7.93
CA PRO A 484 8.88 12.01 7.79
C PRO A 484 9.49 12.41 6.44
N SER A 485 8.83 13.31 5.73
CA SER A 485 9.25 13.86 4.44
C SER A 485 8.61 15.23 4.18
N GLN A 486 8.44 15.59 2.91
CA GLN A 486 7.75 16.79 2.45
C GLN A 486 6.54 16.43 1.59
N ASP A 487 5.54 17.31 1.57
CA ASP A 487 4.50 17.31 0.55
C ASP A 487 5.02 17.89 -0.79
N GLU A 488 4.17 17.92 -1.82
CA GLU A 488 4.51 18.43 -3.16
C GLU A 488 5.00 19.90 -3.17
N GLU A 489 4.60 20.69 -2.16
CA GLU A 489 4.99 22.09 -1.99
C GLU A 489 6.23 22.28 -1.11
N GLY A 490 6.84 21.20 -0.63
CA GLY A 490 8.00 21.26 0.25
C GLY A 490 7.68 21.49 1.73
N ASN A 491 6.41 21.44 2.14
CA ASN A 491 6.04 21.55 3.55
C ASN A 491 6.22 20.21 4.28
N ARG A 492 6.42 20.26 5.58
CA ARG A 492 6.52 19.10 6.47
C ARG A 492 5.31 18.19 6.29
N ALA A 493 5.57 16.91 6.08
CA ALA A 493 4.55 15.88 5.97
C ALA A 493 5.07 14.52 6.44
N MET A 494 4.15 13.60 6.71
CA MET A 494 4.44 12.18 6.80
C MET A 494 3.99 11.51 5.50
N ARG A 495 4.80 10.59 4.98
CA ARG A 495 4.54 9.84 3.74
C ARG A 495 4.33 8.37 4.06
N MET A 496 3.41 7.75 3.34
CA MET A 496 3.21 6.31 3.37
C MET A 496 4.36 5.57 2.68
N GLU A 497 4.81 4.47 3.27
CA GLU A 497 5.80 3.59 2.66
C GLU A 497 5.18 2.73 1.54
N THR A 498 5.63 2.94 0.31
CA THR A 498 5.13 2.25 -0.91
C THR A 498 6.21 1.49 -1.68
N VAL A 499 7.50 1.70 -1.39
CA VAL A 499 8.61 1.04 -2.10
C VAL A 499 8.63 -0.46 -1.81
N VAL A 500 8.39 -0.84 -0.54
CA VAL A 500 8.22 -2.25 -0.13
C VAL A 500 6.76 -2.72 -0.18
N GLY A 501 5.85 -1.90 -0.71
CA GLY A 501 4.44 -2.21 -0.87
C GLY A 501 4.18 -3.07 -2.11
N TRP A 502 3.70 -4.29 -1.90
CA TRP A 502 3.64 -5.33 -2.95
C TRP A 502 2.69 -4.97 -4.10
N ARG A 503 1.60 -4.22 -3.83
CA ARG A 503 0.63 -3.74 -4.84
C ARG A 503 0.95 -2.36 -5.41
N ASP A 504 1.98 -1.69 -4.90
CA ASP A 504 2.19 -0.29 -5.20
C ASP A 504 3.06 -0.11 -6.46
N THR A 505 2.75 0.94 -7.22
CA THR A 505 3.41 1.27 -8.50
C THR A 505 3.84 2.72 -8.57
N HIS A 506 3.98 3.39 -7.43
CA HIS A 506 4.38 4.79 -7.37
C HIS A 506 5.32 5.04 -6.17
N TYR A 507 6.18 6.04 -6.35
CA TYR A 507 7.04 6.59 -5.33
C TYR A 507 7.24 8.10 -5.64
N PRO A 508 7.11 9.02 -4.67
CA PRO A 508 6.83 8.80 -3.25
C PRO A 508 5.41 8.25 -2.97
N GLY A 509 5.16 7.81 -1.74
CA GLY A 509 3.82 7.48 -1.27
C GLY A 509 2.97 8.73 -1.04
N GLU A 510 1.67 8.55 -0.79
CA GLU A 510 0.77 9.66 -0.46
C GLU A 510 1.13 10.28 0.90
N VAL A 511 0.76 11.54 1.11
CA VAL A 511 0.81 12.17 2.44
C VAL A 511 -0.17 11.44 3.34
N THR A 512 0.33 10.83 4.41
CA THR A 512 -0.46 9.92 5.25
C THR A 512 0.07 9.88 6.67
N TYR A 513 -0.84 10.01 7.64
CA TYR A 513 -0.56 9.92 9.07
C TYR A 513 -1.17 8.61 9.61
N ALA A 514 -2.34 8.67 10.23
CA ALA A 514 -3.03 7.46 10.69
C ALA A 514 -3.45 6.57 9.50
N GLU A 515 -4.22 7.13 8.57
CA GLU A 515 -4.70 6.44 7.36
C GLU A 515 -4.68 7.38 6.15
N ARG A 516 -4.70 6.81 4.95
CA ARG A 516 -4.78 7.56 3.70
C ARG A 516 -6.19 8.10 3.46
N SER A 517 -6.30 9.21 2.74
CA SER A 517 -7.61 9.64 2.22
C SER A 517 -8.01 8.72 1.06
N ALA A 518 -9.24 8.24 1.05
CA ALA A 518 -9.76 7.29 0.07
C ALA A 518 -11.12 7.74 -0.46
N TRP A 519 -11.63 7.02 -1.47
CA TRP A 519 -13.00 7.25 -1.96
C TRP A 519 -14.06 6.93 -0.90
N GLU A 520 -13.77 6.02 0.05
CA GLU A 520 -14.67 5.60 1.14
C GLU A 520 -14.23 5.99 2.55
N GLY A 521 -13.18 6.81 2.71
CA GLY A 521 -12.68 7.19 4.02
C GLY A 521 -11.91 8.49 3.96
N SER A 522 -12.07 9.34 4.97
CA SER A 522 -11.20 10.50 5.17
C SER A 522 -9.89 10.07 5.83
N ALA A 523 -8.86 10.93 5.80
CA ALA A 523 -7.58 10.67 6.47
C ALA A 523 -7.64 10.57 8.01
N ILE A 524 -8.84 10.68 8.60
CA ILE A 524 -9.10 10.64 10.04
C ILE A 524 -10.31 9.74 10.39
N TYR A 525 -10.80 8.95 9.44
CA TYR A 525 -12.04 8.19 9.55
C TYR A 525 -12.00 7.13 10.66
N SER A 526 -11.01 6.25 10.62
CA SER A 526 -10.72 5.23 11.63
C SER A 526 -10.50 5.85 13.00
N VAL A 527 -9.67 6.89 13.07
CA VAL A 527 -9.34 7.58 14.31
C VAL A 527 -10.58 8.19 14.96
N ALA A 528 -11.43 8.87 14.19
CA ALA A 528 -12.67 9.45 14.70
C ALA A 528 -13.69 8.39 15.12
N ALA A 529 -13.71 7.23 14.46
CA ALA A 529 -14.60 6.13 14.82
C ALA A 529 -14.16 5.40 16.10
N ASN A 530 -12.86 5.23 16.29
CA ASN A 530 -12.27 4.39 17.32
C ASN A 530 -11.79 5.17 18.57
N LEU A 531 -11.30 6.40 18.38
CA LEU A 531 -10.69 7.24 19.42
C LEU A 531 -9.58 6.53 20.21
N ASP A 532 -8.79 5.68 19.55
CA ASP A 532 -7.59 5.11 20.16
C ASP A 532 -6.62 6.24 20.55
N PRO A 533 -6.10 6.28 21.80
CA PRO A 533 -5.29 7.40 22.28
C PRO A 533 -4.02 7.68 21.46
N ALA A 534 -3.39 6.65 20.90
CA ALA A 534 -2.20 6.82 20.07
C ALA A 534 -2.58 7.34 18.68
N SER A 535 -3.61 6.75 18.07
CA SER A 535 -4.16 7.17 16.78
C SER A 535 -4.65 8.63 16.79
N VAL A 536 -5.27 9.07 17.90
CA VAL A 536 -5.62 10.49 18.11
C VAL A 536 -4.38 11.38 18.05
N GLY A 537 -3.26 10.95 18.63
CA GLY A 537 -1.98 11.67 18.53
C GLY A 537 -1.44 11.75 17.10
N PHE A 538 -1.63 10.71 16.29
CA PHE A 538 -1.24 10.74 14.87
C PHE A 538 -2.09 11.72 14.06
N ALA A 539 -3.41 11.78 14.32
CA ALA A 539 -4.29 12.77 13.70
C ALA A 539 -3.97 14.19 14.17
N GLN A 540 -3.67 14.40 15.46
CA GLN A 540 -3.23 15.70 15.97
C GLN A 540 -1.90 16.14 15.35
N GLN A 541 -0.97 15.21 15.11
CA GLN A 541 0.26 15.50 14.36
C GLN A 541 -0.06 15.98 12.92
N MET A 542 -1.04 15.38 12.25
CA MET A 542 -1.52 15.82 10.93
C MET A 542 -2.11 17.25 10.97
N PHE A 543 -2.82 17.59 12.05
CA PHE A 543 -3.36 18.94 12.25
C PHE A 543 -2.25 19.96 12.54
N GLU A 544 -1.24 19.59 13.34
CA GLU A 544 -0.07 20.43 13.64
C GLU A 544 0.73 20.75 12.38
N ASP A 545 0.84 19.79 11.45
CA ASP A 545 1.50 19.96 10.15
C ASP A 545 0.58 20.58 9.08
N ASN A 546 -0.67 20.87 9.44
CA ASN A 546 -1.74 21.43 8.58
C ASN A 546 -2.00 20.64 7.29
N GLN A 547 -1.82 19.32 7.32
CA GLN A 547 -2.00 18.45 6.16
C GLN A 547 -3.46 17.96 6.00
N PHE A 548 -4.26 18.04 7.07
CA PHE A 548 -5.65 17.59 7.02
C PHE A 548 -6.50 18.38 6.03
N PHE A 549 -6.50 19.71 6.10
CA PHE A 549 -7.34 20.51 5.21
C PHE A 549 -6.93 20.38 3.74
N GLN A 550 -5.64 20.20 3.45
CA GLN A 550 -5.18 19.90 2.10
C GLN A 550 -5.75 18.56 1.60
N SER A 551 -5.73 17.51 2.43
CA SER A 551 -6.32 16.22 2.06
C SER A 551 -7.82 16.33 1.76
N VAL A 552 -8.55 17.13 2.55
CA VAL A 552 -9.98 17.38 2.34
C VAL A 552 -10.22 18.21 1.07
N GLU A 553 -9.42 19.25 0.81
CA GLU A 553 -9.53 20.06 -0.40
C GLU A 553 -9.30 19.24 -1.68
N SER A 554 -8.33 18.32 -1.66
CA SER A 554 -8.11 17.36 -2.74
C SER A 554 -9.31 16.43 -2.93
N LEU A 555 -9.92 15.96 -1.83
CA LEU A 555 -11.11 15.10 -1.91
C LEU A 555 -12.33 15.86 -2.47
N ILE A 556 -12.50 17.15 -2.15
CA ILE A 556 -13.57 18.00 -2.71
C ILE A 556 -13.45 18.16 -4.24
N LYS A 557 -12.24 18.06 -4.82
CA LYS A 557 -12.05 18.12 -6.28
C LYS A 557 -12.47 16.83 -6.99
N SER A 558 -12.61 15.72 -6.26
CA SER A 558 -12.99 14.41 -6.83
C SER A 558 -14.50 14.28 -7.02
N ASN A 559 -14.95 13.84 -8.20
CA ASN A 559 -16.38 13.75 -8.52
C ASN A 559 -17.06 12.45 -8.01
N GLY A 560 -18.40 12.46 -7.99
CA GLY A 560 -19.22 11.27 -7.78
C GLY A 560 -19.73 11.06 -6.36
N LEU A 561 -20.84 10.32 -6.26
CA LEU A 561 -21.56 10.09 -5.01
C LEU A 561 -20.75 9.31 -3.97
N ARG A 562 -19.87 8.39 -4.41
CA ARG A 562 -18.97 7.62 -3.52
C ARG A 562 -18.13 8.55 -2.66
N VAL A 563 -17.50 9.55 -3.27
CA VAL A 563 -16.72 10.58 -2.56
C VAL A 563 -17.60 11.49 -1.72
N THR A 564 -18.75 11.92 -2.25
CA THR A 564 -19.69 12.75 -1.49
C THR A 564 -20.19 12.06 -0.22
N ASN A 565 -20.36 10.74 -0.23
CA ASN A 565 -20.69 9.95 0.96
C ASN A 565 -19.56 9.96 2.01
N THR A 566 -18.30 10.01 1.60
CA THR A 566 -17.15 10.20 2.52
C THR A 566 -17.15 11.60 3.12
N LEU A 567 -17.40 12.63 2.30
CA LEU A 567 -17.47 14.03 2.71
C LEU A 567 -18.55 14.30 3.77
N LEU A 568 -19.65 13.54 3.77
CA LEU A 568 -20.75 13.65 4.74
C LEU A 568 -20.29 13.59 6.20
N TRP A 569 -19.22 12.86 6.50
CA TRP A 569 -18.80 12.63 7.89
C TRP A 569 -17.70 13.56 8.36
N ILE A 570 -16.97 14.20 7.44
CA ILE A 570 -15.75 14.96 7.74
C ILE A 570 -15.98 16.09 8.77
N PRO A 571 -17.04 16.91 8.67
CA PRO A 571 -17.26 17.97 9.66
C PRO A 571 -17.39 17.42 11.08
N ASP A 572 -18.17 16.36 11.28
CA ASP A 572 -18.40 15.79 12.62
C ASP A 572 -17.16 15.03 13.14
N GLN A 573 -16.44 14.34 12.25
CA GLN A 573 -15.16 13.68 12.58
C GLN A 573 -14.11 14.69 13.06
N TYR A 574 -14.00 15.81 12.35
CA TYR A 574 -13.06 16.87 12.69
C TYR A 574 -13.40 17.50 14.06
N GLU A 575 -14.67 17.83 14.32
CA GLU A 575 -15.08 18.38 15.62
C GLU A 575 -14.83 17.39 16.77
N VAL A 576 -15.11 16.09 16.58
CA VAL A 576 -14.87 15.05 17.58
C VAL A 576 -13.38 14.92 17.91
N LEU A 577 -12.49 15.01 16.92
CA LEU A 577 -11.04 14.93 17.13
C LEU A 577 -10.45 16.23 17.69
N LYS A 578 -10.95 17.39 17.26
CA LYS A 578 -10.59 18.70 17.79
C LYS A 578 -10.91 18.83 19.28
N ALA A 579 -11.99 18.18 19.73
CA ALA A 579 -12.38 18.12 21.14
C ALA A 579 -11.54 17.16 22.00
N GLN A 580 -10.71 16.29 21.40
CA GLN A 580 -9.86 15.38 22.17
C GLN A 580 -8.73 16.14 22.89
N PRO A 581 -8.32 15.69 24.09
CA PRO A 581 -7.17 16.26 24.77
C PRO A 581 -5.91 16.11 23.93
N LYS A 582 -4.95 17.03 24.09
CA LYS A 582 -3.64 16.93 23.44
C LYS A 582 -2.97 15.61 23.84
N SER A 583 -2.64 14.79 22.85
CA SER A 583 -1.92 13.54 22.99
C SER A 583 -0.42 13.79 22.85
N LYS A 584 0.37 13.05 23.64
CA LYS A 584 1.83 13.01 23.51
C LYS A 584 2.31 12.00 22.45
N SER A 585 1.43 11.11 21.99
CA SER A 585 1.77 10.11 20.98
C SER A 585 2.05 10.78 19.64
N ARG A 586 3.09 10.33 18.95
CA ARG A 586 3.48 10.74 17.60
C ARG A 586 3.86 9.51 16.80
N LEU A 587 3.85 9.65 15.47
CA LEU A 587 4.19 8.53 14.58
C LEU A 587 5.62 8.05 14.86
N PRO A 588 5.87 6.73 14.98
CA PRO A 588 7.14 6.17 15.47
C PRO A 588 8.38 6.62 14.69
N MET A 589 8.25 6.82 13.37
CA MET A 589 9.38 7.22 12.52
C MET A 589 9.66 8.72 12.53
N SER A 590 8.88 9.55 13.24
CA SER A 590 9.17 10.98 13.33
C SER A 590 10.56 11.20 13.94
N TRP A 591 11.31 12.18 13.43
CA TRP A 591 12.72 12.39 13.81
C TRP A 591 12.94 12.73 15.29
N ASP A 592 11.91 13.24 15.97
CA ASP A 592 11.91 13.56 17.40
C ASP A 592 11.50 12.38 18.31
N GLN A 593 11.15 11.23 17.72
CA GLN A 593 10.86 10.01 18.47
C GLN A 593 12.14 9.18 18.71
N PRO A 594 12.15 8.28 19.70
CA PRO A 594 13.25 7.31 19.89
C PRO A 594 13.47 6.42 18.67
N ASP A 595 14.61 5.73 18.65
CA ASP A 595 14.86 4.63 17.73
C ASP A 595 13.76 3.57 17.83
N PHE A 596 13.49 2.93 16.70
CA PHE A 596 12.30 2.13 16.51
C PHE A 596 12.63 0.94 15.60
N ALA A 597 12.25 -0.28 15.99
CA ALA A 597 12.30 -1.43 15.11
C ALA A 597 11.04 -2.29 15.31
N TRP A 598 10.45 -2.72 14.21
CA TRP A 598 9.29 -3.61 14.23
C TRP A 598 9.24 -4.44 12.96
N ALA A 599 8.90 -5.72 13.12
CA ALA A 599 8.77 -6.66 12.03
C ALA A 599 7.42 -7.38 12.07
N ASP A 600 6.98 -7.87 10.91
CA ASP A 600 5.86 -8.82 10.77
C ASP A 600 6.34 -10.04 9.99
N GLU A 601 6.49 -11.16 10.69
CA GLU A 601 7.01 -12.41 10.15
C GLU A 601 5.99 -13.16 9.29
N GLU A 602 4.70 -12.81 9.37
CA GLU A 602 3.67 -13.37 8.48
C GLU A 602 3.58 -12.62 7.16
N ASP A 603 3.91 -11.32 7.19
CA ASP A 603 3.99 -10.44 6.02
C ASP A 603 5.40 -10.25 5.43
N GLY A 604 6.42 -10.77 6.13
CA GLY A 604 7.81 -10.74 5.68
C GLY A 604 8.42 -9.35 5.65
N VAL A 605 8.00 -8.46 6.53
CA VAL A 605 8.40 -7.04 6.49
C VAL A 605 9.06 -6.53 7.75
N LEU A 606 9.92 -5.53 7.58
CA LEU A 606 10.63 -4.81 8.64
C LEU A 606 10.46 -3.30 8.42
N ALA A 607 10.25 -2.59 9.52
CA ALA A 607 10.28 -1.14 9.61
C ALA A 607 11.25 -0.74 10.74
N LEU A 608 12.30 -0.02 10.40
CA LEU A 608 13.39 0.35 11.30
C LEU A 608 13.73 1.84 11.16
N LYS A 609 13.91 2.53 12.29
CA LYS A 609 14.58 3.82 12.40
C LYS A 609 15.68 3.71 13.45
N HIS A 610 16.88 4.11 13.08
CA HIS A 610 18.02 4.10 13.97
C HIS A 610 18.89 5.33 13.70
N GLY A 611 18.94 6.24 14.67
CA GLY A 611 19.50 7.57 14.50
C GLY A 611 18.74 8.39 13.46
N ASP A 612 19.44 8.86 12.43
CA ASP A 612 18.91 9.70 11.36
C ASP A 612 18.62 8.91 10.06
N GLU A 613 18.52 7.58 10.18
CA GLU A 613 18.27 6.67 9.07
C GLU A 613 16.99 5.85 9.28
N ILE A 614 16.31 5.52 8.18
CA ILE A 614 15.12 4.66 8.15
C ILE A 614 15.33 3.54 7.13
N LEU A 615 15.10 2.30 7.52
CA LEU A 615 15.14 1.12 6.68
C LEU A 615 13.78 0.42 6.69
N TYR A 616 13.20 0.24 5.50
CA TYR A 616 12.12 -0.71 5.27
C TYR A 616 12.63 -1.88 4.43
N ALA A 617 12.17 -3.09 4.75
CA ALA A 617 12.46 -4.28 3.97
C ALA A 617 11.21 -5.16 3.79
N SER A 618 11.07 -5.77 2.62
CA SER A 618 10.20 -6.92 2.38
C SER A 618 11.06 -8.09 1.91
N LEU A 619 11.06 -9.18 2.68
CA LEU A 619 11.95 -10.34 2.51
C LEU A 619 11.33 -11.46 1.66
N TYR A 620 10.10 -11.32 1.19
CA TYR A 620 9.59 -12.23 0.15
C TYR A 620 8.97 -11.44 -0.99
N TRP A 621 9.75 -10.50 -1.50
CA TRP A 621 9.26 -9.50 -2.44
C TRP A 621 8.62 -10.15 -3.68
N ARG A 622 7.30 -10.01 -3.80
CA ARG A 622 6.49 -10.48 -4.95
C ARG A 622 6.75 -11.93 -5.35
N SER A 623 7.02 -12.81 -4.38
CA SER A 623 7.24 -14.25 -4.57
C SER A 623 5.90 -15.01 -4.79
N ARG A 624 5.23 -14.74 -5.92
CA ARG A 624 3.85 -15.24 -6.19
C ARG A 624 3.76 -16.75 -6.42
N TYR A 625 4.76 -17.30 -7.10
CA TYR A 625 4.71 -18.65 -7.68
C TYR A 625 5.70 -19.62 -7.04
N ALA A 626 6.82 -19.10 -6.53
CA ALA A 626 7.98 -19.85 -6.06
C ALA A 626 8.89 -18.92 -5.24
N VAL A 627 9.79 -19.51 -4.45
CA VAL A 627 10.78 -18.76 -3.67
C VAL A 627 11.80 -18.17 -4.64
N ASN A 628 11.88 -16.83 -4.69
CA ASN A 628 12.79 -16.10 -5.58
C ASN A 628 14.09 -15.62 -4.88
N SER A 629 14.13 -15.72 -3.55
CA SER A 629 15.21 -15.24 -2.68
C SER A 629 15.57 -13.78 -2.96
N LEU A 630 14.55 -12.92 -3.00
CA LEU A 630 14.68 -11.49 -3.25
C LEU A 630 14.08 -10.68 -2.11
N ALA A 631 14.87 -9.73 -1.62
CA ALA A 631 14.40 -8.69 -0.72
C ALA A 631 14.21 -7.36 -1.47
N ARG A 632 13.16 -6.63 -1.12
CA ARG A 632 12.95 -5.23 -1.50
C ARG A 632 13.34 -4.33 -0.34
N ILE A 633 14.17 -3.33 -0.62
CA ILE A 633 14.72 -2.43 0.38
C ILE A 633 14.41 -0.98 0.03
N HIS A 634 14.04 -0.20 1.04
CA HIS A 634 14.03 1.26 1.02
C HIS A 634 14.86 1.77 2.20
N TYR A 635 15.97 2.43 1.92
CA TYR A 635 16.93 2.87 2.94
C TYR A 635 17.23 4.36 2.81
N ILE A 636 16.54 5.13 3.65
CA ILE A 636 16.56 6.58 3.69
C ILE A 636 17.64 7.03 4.66
N THR A 637 18.58 7.87 4.20
CA THR A 637 19.62 8.49 5.03
C THR A 637 19.63 9.99 4.82
N PRO A 638 20.21 10.82 5.70
CA PRO A 638 20.18 12.28 5.55
C PRO A 638 20.77 12.77 4.22
N ARG A 639 21.69 12.00 3.64
CA ARG A 639 22.46 12.36 2.44
C ARG A 639 21.79 11.91 1.16
N PHE A 640 21.27 10.68 1.11
CA PHE A 640 20.66 10.10 -0.08
C PHE A 640 19.69 8.99 0.28
N ASP A 641 18.82 8.68 -0.67
CA ASP A 641 17.85 7.59 -0.59
C ASP A 641 18.29 6.39 -1.45
N ARG A 642 17.90 5.18 -1.06
CA ARG A 642 18.22 3.94 -1.76
C ARG A 642 16.99 3.07 -1.86
N ILE A 643 16.69 2.68 -3.09
CA ILE A 643 15.67 1.73 -3.44
C ILE A 643 16.38 0.54 -4.07
N ALA A 644 16.21 -0.66 -3.54
CA ALA A 644 16.95 -1.81 -4.05
C ALA A 644 16.09 -3.07 -4.10
N VAL A 645 16.30 -3.89 -5.13
CA VAL A 645 16.01 -5.32 -5.06
C VAL A 645 17.34 -6.03 -4.89
N VAL A 646 17.45 -6.89 -3.89
CA VAL A 646 18.70 -7.59 -3.58
C VAL A 646 18.48 -9.08 -3.41
N LYS A 647 19.56 -9.85 -3.58
CA LYS A 647 19.55 -11.27 -3.24
C LYS A 647 19.69 -11.41 -1.74
N GLU A 648 19.03 -12.41 -1.20
CA GLU A 648 19.04 -12.81 0.20
C GLU A 648 19.13 -14.33 0.29
N ASP A 649 19.39 -14.84 1.48
CA ASP A 649 19.42 -16.28 1.73
C ASP A 649 18.10 -16.74 2.34
N THR A 650 17.61 -17.89 1.88
CA THR A 650 16.35 -18.47 2.34
C THR A 650 16.53 -19.93 2.76
N LYS A 651 15.84 -20.35 3.82
CA LYS A 651 15.74 -21.77 4.24
C LYS A 651 14.27 -22.16 4.29
N PHE A 652 13.91 -23.28 3.67
CA PHE A 652 12.53 -23.76 3.59
C PHE A 652 12.48 -25.23 3.23
N GLU A 653 11.35 -25.88 3.52
CA GLU A 653 11.06 -27.22 3.00
C GLU A 653 10.57 -27.12 1.55
N THR A 654 11.27 -27.80 0.63
CA THR A 654 10.88 -27.83 -0.78
C THR A 654 9.69 -28.78 -1.00
N SER A 655 8.82 -28.43 -1.95
CA SER A 655 7.80 -29.34 -2.49
C SER A 655 8.38 -30.41 -3.42
N GLY A 656 9.60 -30.20 -3.94
CA GLY A 656 10.17 -30.97 -5.05
C GLY A 656 9.84 -30.41 -6.44
N ASP A 657 8.90 -29.46 -6.53
CA ASP A 657 8.51 -28.81 -7.78
C ASP A 657 9.29 -27.51 -8.04
N GLU A 658 9.30 -27.09 -9.31
CA GLU A 658 9.89 -25.84 -9.77
C GLU A 658 8.89 -25.01 -10.59
N TYR A 659 9.01 -23.68 -10.49
CA TYR A 659 8.39 -22.74 -11.42
C TYR A 659 9.44 -22.23 -12.41
N THR A 660 9.14 -22.31 -13.71
CA THR A 660 9.99 -21.71 -14.75
C THR A 660 9.41 -20.37 -15.18
N ARG A 661 10.18 -19.30 -15.01
CA ARG A 661 9.79 -17.95 -15.45
C ARG A 661 9.49 -17.95 -16.95
N LYS A 662 8.31 -17.43 -17.30
CA LYS A 662 7.90 -17.22 -18.68
C LYS A 662 8.65 -16.05 -19.30
N ASP A 663 8.70 -16.03 -20.63
CA ASP A 663 9.23 -14.90 -21.40
C ASP A 663 8.23 -13.73 -21.43
N TRP A 664 8.00 -13.15 -20.26
CA TRP A 664 7.08 -12.03 -20.04
C TRP A 664 7.84 -10.78 -19.67
N VAL A 665 7.45 -9.66 -20.27
CA VAL A 665 8.11 -8.35 -20.08
C VAL A 665 7.20 -7.32 -19.42
N ASN A 666 5.89 -7.55 -19.40
CA ASN A 666 4.94 -6.60 -18.83
C ASN A 666 4.58 -6.95 -17.40
N MET A 667 3.75 -7.99 -17.20
CA MET A 667 3.35 -8.47 -15.87
C MET A 667 4.03 -9.80 -15.59
N GLY A 668 4.65 -9.92 -14.41
CA GLY A 668 5.21 -11.19 -13.93
C GLY A 668 4.15 -12.14 -13.39
N PHE A 669 2.87 -11.96 -13.76
CA PHE A 669 1.72 -12.70 -13.24
C PHE A 669 0.58 -12.76 -14.26
N GLY A 670 -0.46 -13.51 -13.93
CA GLY A 670 -1.65 -13.66 -14.78
C GLY A 670 -1.28 -14.30 -16.13
N ASN A 671 -1.56 -13.59 -17.23
CA ASN A 671 -1.23 -14.02 -18.59
C ASN A 671 -0.02 -13.29 -19.20
N GLY A 672 0.77 -12.57 -18.39
CA GLY A 672 1.89 -11.76 -18.86
C GLY A 672 1.55 -10.30 -19.18
N GLY A 673 0.27 -9.92 -19.14
CA GLY A 673 -0.21 -8.56 -19.42
C GLY A 673 -0.34 -8.26 -20.92
N HIS A 674 -0.44 -6.98 -21.27
CA HIS A 674 -0.52 -6.53 -22.67
C HIS A 674 0.75 -6.87 -23.47
N SER A 675 0.54 -7.36 -24.70
CA SER A 675 1.60 -7.51 -25.70
C SER A 675 2.07 -6.14 -26.19
N TYR A 676 3.37 -6.00 -26.43
CA TYR A 676 3.96 -4.77 -26.98
C TYR A 676 4.14 -4.89 -28.50
N PRO A 677 3.99 -3.78 -29.27
CA PRO A 677 4.17 -3.75 -30.72
C PRO A 677 5.68 -3.70 -31.09
N ALA A 678 6.49 -4.49 -30.39
CA ALA A 678 7.91 -4.67 -30.60
C ALA A 678 8.31 -6.03 -30.05
N GLU A 679 9.26 -6.71 -30.70
CA GLU A 679 9.83 -7.95 -30.19
C GLU A 679 10.74 -7.62 -29.00
N ILE A 680 10.33 -8.04 -27.80
CA ILE A 680 11.01 -7.77 -26.53
C ILE A 680 11.03 -9.06 -25.73
N HIS A 681 12.22 -9.54 -25.39
CA HIS A 681 12.41 -10.72 -24.56
C HIS A 681 12.84 -10.35 -23.14
N SER A 682 12.43 -11.15 -22.18
CA SER A 682 12.81 -11.05 -20.79
C SER A 682 14.21 -11.61 -20.57
N ALA A 683 15.02 -10.92 -19.78
CA ALA A 683 16.31 -11.42 -19.33
C ALA A 683 16.18 -12.58 -18.33
N HIS A 684 15.01 -12.73 -17.72
CA HIS A 684 14.71 -13.74 -16.71
C HIS A 684 14.01 -14.98 -17.29
N ALA A 685 13.73 -15.00 -18.59
CA ALA A 685 13.06 -16.11 -19.25
C ALA A 685 13.84 -17.42 -19.04
N GLY A 686 13.13 -18.48 -18.61
CA GLY A 686 13.72 -19.79 -18.38
C GLY A 686 14.42 -19.98 -17.03
N GLU A 687 14.53 -18.94 -16.19
CA GLU A 687 14.99 -19.13 -14.81
C GLU A 687 14.05 -20.08 -14.06
N LYS A 688 14.63 -21.05 -13.35
CA LYS A 688 13.92 -22.02 -12.53
C LYS A 688 13.97 -21.60 -11.07
N LEU A 689 12.81 -21.53 -10.43
CA LEU A 689 12.66 -21.15 -9.04
C LEU A 689 12.04 -22.31 -8.25
N PRO A 690 12.61 -22.68 -7.09
CA PRO A 690 12.09 -23.75 -6.26
C PRO A 690 10.76 -23.35 -5.58
N ILE A 691 9.83 -24.29 -5.48
CA ILE A 691 8.54 -24.08 -4.83
C ILE A 691 8.59 -24.60 -3.39
N ALA A 692 8.21 -23.75 -2.43
CA ALA A 692 8.07 -24.16 -1.03
C ALA A 692 6.91 -25.14 -0.84
N LYS A 693 7.02 -26.00 0.16
CA LYS A 693 5.97 -26.98 0.48
C LYS A 693 4.68 -26.27 0.88
N VAL A 694 3.61 -26.54 0.13
CA VAL A 694 2.26 -26.03 0.40
C VAL A 694 1.60 -26.88 1.49
N PRO A 695 0.83 -26.29 2.44
CA PRO A 695 0.16 -27.04 3.50
C PRO A 695 -0.77 -28.14 2.98
N GLN A 696 -0.85 -29.26 3.72
CA GLN A 696 -1.75 -30.37 3.39
C GLN A 696 -3.20 -29.88 3.31
N GLY A 697 -3.94 -30.33 2.28
CA GLY A 697 -5.34 -29.95 2.06
C GLY A 697 -5.54 -28.68 1.22
N VAL A 698 -4.49 -27.87 1.02
CA VAL A 698 -4.53 -26.74 0.09
C VAL A 698 -4.26 -27.24 -1.33
N LYS A 699 -5.19 -26.95 -2.25
CA LYS A 699 -5.02 -27.31 -3.67
C LYS A 699 -4.03 -26.35 -4.33
N PHE A 700 -3.04 -26.91 -5.01
CA PHE A 700 -2.00 -26.15 -5.70
C PHE A 700 -1.46 -26.94 -6.89
N LYS A 701 -1.05 -26.22 -7.94
CA LYS A 701 -0.23 -26.74 -9.05
C LYS A 701 0.85 -25.72 -9.40
N PRO A 702 2.05 -26.14 -9.82
CA PRO A 702 3.09 -25.21 -10.27
C PRO A 702 2.57 -24.23 -11.34
N GLY A 703 2.83 -22.93 -11.10
CA GLY A 703 2.36 -21.84 -11.96
C GLY A 703 1.05 -21.18 -11.51
N ASP A 704 0.36 -21.73 -10.51
CA ASP A 704 -0.73 -21.01 -9.83
C ASP A 704 -0.18 -20.00 -8.82
N GLU A 705 -0.81 -18.84 -8.75
CA GLU A 705 -0.53 -17.88 -7.68
C GLU A 705 -1.01 -18.47 -6.35
N ASN A 706 -0.14 -18.45 -5.33
CA ASN A 706 -0.46 -19.08 -4.06
C ASN A 706 0.26 -18.40 -2.89
N ILE A 707 -0.47 -18.21 -1.79
CA ILE A 707 0.01 -17.54 -0.57
C ILE A 707 1.13 -18.28 0.18
N TYR A 708 1.38 -19.55 -0.15
CA TYR A 708 2.39 -20.39 0.49
C TYR A 708 3.57 -20.69 -0.43
N ALA A 709 3.32 -20.91 -1.74
CA ALA A 709 4.30 -21.48 -2.68
C ALA A 709 5.62 -20.70 -2.81
N GLY A 710 5.59 -19.38 -2.62
CA GLY A 710 6.79 -18.54 -2.66
C GLY A 710 7.33 -18.08 -1.30
N LYS A 711 6.78 -18.58 -0.18
CA LYS A 711 7.24 -18.19 1.16
C LYS A 711 8.21 -19.24 1.70
N ALA A 712 9.39 -18.80 2.09
CA ALA A 712 10.36 -19.58 2.84
C ALA A 712 10.05 -19.54 4.36
N ASP A 713 10.68 -20.44 5.12
CA ASP A 713 10.55 -20.52 6.59
C ASP A 713 11.48 -19.55 7.32
N PHE A 714 12.62 -19.24 6.71
CA PHE A 714 13.64 -18.34 7.27
C PHE A 714 14.33 -17.52 6.18
N TYR A 715 14.57 -16.26 6.50
CA TYR A 715 15.17 -15.27 5.62
C TYR A 715 16.38 -14.63 6.29
N THR A 716 17.47 -14.46 5.54
CA THR A 716 18.66 -13.71 5.98
C THR A 716 19.02 -12.67 4.92
N CYS A 717 18.98 -11.40 5.31
CA CYS A 717 19.30 -10.27 4.43
C CYS A 717 20.30 -9.33 5.12
N SER A 718 21.42 -9.04 4.46
CA SER A 718 22.38 -8.02 4.88
C SER A 718 22.23 -6.77 4.03
N TYR A 719 22.01 -5.61 4.66
CA TYR A 719 21.97 -4.34 3.97
C TYR A 719 22.62 -3.23 4.79
N GLY A 720 23.72 -2.67 4.30
CA GLY A 720 24.49 -1.64 5.00
C GLY A 720 25.05 -2.19 6.32
N LYS A 721 24.63 -1.59 7.43
CA LYS A 721 25.04 -1.98 8.80
C LYS A 721 24.08 -2.99 9.44
N TYR A 722 23.05 -3.45 8.71
CA TYR A 722 21.99 -4.27 9.28
C TYR A 722 22.07 -5.69 8.75
N LEU A 723 22.09 -6.66 9.66
CA LEU A 723 21.90 -8.08 9.38
C LEU A 723 20.53 -8.50 9.93
N ILE A 724 19.64 -8.90 9.04
CA ILE A 724 18.25 -9.26 9.35
C ILE A 724 18.14 -10.78 9.29
N GLY A 725 17.68 -11.39 10.38
CA GLY A 725 17.26 -12.79 10.42
C GLY A 725 15.78 -12.88 10.80
N MET A 726 14.93 -13.33 9.88
CA MET A 726 13.48 -13.40 10.08
C MET A 726 12.99 -14.84 9.97
N ASN A 727 12.38 -15.34 11.04
CA ASN A 727 11.77 -16.65 11.09
C ASN A 727 10.24 -16.54 10.93
N SER A 728 9.76 -16.91 9.75
CA SER A 728 8.34 -16.95 9.38
C SER A 728 7.70 -18.32 9.67
N SER A 729 8.44 -19.32 10.15
CA SER A 729 7.87 -20.60 10.55
C SER A 729 7.09 -20.48 11.86
N ALA A 730 6.11 -21.36 12.05
CA ALA A 730 5.29 -21.40 13.27
C ALA A 730 5.92 -22.22 14.40
N ASP A 731 6.86 -23.10 14.08
CA ASP A 731 7.32 -24.18 14.96
C ASP A 731 8.83 -24.48 14.88
N LYS A 732 9.58 -23.94 13.90
CA LYS A 732 11.01 -24.20 13.74
C LYS A 732 11.86 -23.11 14.38
N THR A 733 13.04 -23.48 14.87
CA THR A 733 14.08 -22.53 15.28
C THR A 733 15.20 -22.56 14.25
N PHE A 734 15.70 -21.40 13.85
CA PHE A 734 16.82 -21.27 12.91
C PHE A 734 18.04 -20.64 13.57
N GLU A 735 19.20 -20.82 12.96
CA GLU A 735 20.44 -20.15 13.34
C GLU A 735 20.78 -19.10 12.28
N LEU A 736 21.01 -17.87 12.74
CA LEU A 736 21.48 -16.76 11.94
C LEU A 736 23.01 -16.82 11.84
N GLU A 737 23.51 -16.90 10.62
CA GLU A 737 24.94 -16.90 10.34
C GLU A 737 25.52 -15.50 10.48
N ILE A 738 26.58 -15.38 11.27
CA ILE A 738 27.17 -14.08 11.61
C ILE A 738 28.42 -13.83 10.76
N PRO A 739 28.54 -12.67 10.10
CA PRO A 739 29.76 -12.27 9.41
C PRO A 739 30.97 -12.29 10.34
N LYS A 740 32.11 -12.76 9.84
CA LYS A 740 33.36 -12.78 10.59
C LYS A 740 33.78 -11.36 11.01
N GLY A 741 34.41 -11.25 12.18
CA GLY A 741 35.00 -10.00 12.68
C GLY A 741 34.08 -9.18 13.59
N TYR A 742 32.91 -9.70 13.96
CA TYR A 742 32.03 -9.13 14.99
C TYR A 742 31.93 -10.08 16.18
N THR A 743 32.09 -9.57 17.39
CA THR A 743 31.99 -10.35 18.65
C THR A 743 30.75 -10.00 19.45
N MET A 744 30.21 -8.79 19.29
CA MET A 744 29.00 -8.30 19.94
C MET A 744 28.22 -7.42 18.96
N ALA A 745 26.89 -7.45 19.01
CA ALA A 745 26.04 -6.48 18.32
C ALA A 745 24.70 -6.30 19.04
N PRO A 746 24.13 -5.07 19.09
CA PRO A 746 22.77 -4.89 19.54
C PRO A 746 21.78 -5.41 18.50
N ASP A 747 20.77 -6.14 18.97
CA ASP A 747 19.55 -6.42 18.24
C ASP A 747 18.56 -5.28 18.44
N LEU A 748 18.22 -4.61 17.34
CA LEU A 748 17.35 -3.44 17.37
C LEU A 748 15.88 -3.79 17.64
N VAL A 749 15.46 -5.05 17.42
CA VAL A 749 14.08 -5.48 17.69
C VAL A 749 13.85 -5.74 19.17
N SER A 750 14.73 -6.50 19.83
CA SER A 750 14.60 -6.80 21.26
C SER A 750 15.28 -5.79 22.18
N GLY A 751 16.15 -4.93 21.66
CA GLY A 751 16.99 -4.00 22.43
C GLY A 751 18.14 -4.68 23.19
N LYS A 752 18.33 -6.00 23.03
CA LYS A 752 19.38 -6.77 23.72
C LYS A 752 20.67 -6.79 22.90
N THR A 753 21.81 -6.87 23.57
CA THR A 753 23.10 -7.11 22.90
C THR A 753 23.39 -8.61 22.86
N PHE A 754 23.66 -9.13 21.66
CA PHE A 754 24.05 -10.52 21.46
C PHE A 754 25.57 -10.68 21.48
N ASN A 755 26.03 -11.78 22.09
CA ASN A 755 27.38 -12.29 21.90
C ASN A 755 27.41 -13.12 20.62
N LEU A 756 28.19 -12.65 19.65
CA LEU A 756 28.31 -13.19 18.31
C LEU A 756 29.40 -14.26 18.18
N SER A 757 30.01 -14.66 19.28
CA SER A 757 30.95 -15.79 19.34
C SER A 757 30.24 -17.15 19.23
N ALA A 758 28.90 -17.16 19.29
CA ALA A 758 28.04 -18.32 19.12
C ALA A 758 26.91 -18.01 18.11
N PRO A 759 26.32 -19.04 17.45
CA PRO A 759 25.18 -18.84 16.55
C PRO A 759 24.01 -18.16 17.27
N VAL A 760 23.38 -17.18 16.61
CA VAL A 760 22.18 -16.50 17.14
C VAL A 760 20.96 -17.31 16.74
N LYS A 761 20.27 -17.89 17.73
CA LYS A 761 19.06 -18.68 17.52
C LYS A 761 17.82 -17.78 17.39
N ILE A 762 17.06 -17.99 16.33
CA ILE A 762 15.85 -17.23 15.99
C ILE A 762 14.64 -18.13 16.20
N ALA A 763 13.85 -17.82 17.23
CA ALA A 763 12.65 -18.57 17.61
C ALA A 763 11.55 -18.47 16.52
N PRO A 764 10.57 -19.40 16.50
CA PRO A 764 9.43 -19.30 15.58
C PRO A 764 8.74 -17.93 15.68
N ARG A 765 8.26 -17.42 14.54
CA ARG A 765 7.56 -16.10 14.46
C ARG A 765 8.32 -14.97 15.15
N SER A 766 9.64 -14.91 14.95
CA SER A 766 10.47 -13.85 15.50
C SER A 766 11.51 -13.34 14.52
N THR A 767 11.94 -12.10 14.75
CA THR A 767 12.94 -11.42 13.94
C THR A 767 14.05 -10.87 14.85
N VAL A 768 15.29 -10.97 14.38
CA VAL A 768 16.45 -10.29 14.94
C VAL A 768 17.04 -9.36 13.88
N VAL A 769 17.39 -8.15 14.28
CA VAL A 769 18.07 -7.17 13.42
C VAL A 769 19.35 -6.72 14.13
N LEU A 770 20.47 -7.32 13.76
CA LEU A 770 21.77 -6.98 14.34
C LEU A 770 22.34 -5.72 13.67
N TYR A 771 22.70 -4.73 14.46
CA TYR A 771 23.45 -3.57 14.01
C TYR A 771 24.96 -3.85 14.08
N LEU A 772 25.56 -4.06 12.92
CA LEU A 772 26.97 -4.39 12.73
C LEU A 772 27.77 -3.11 12.46
N ALA A 773 28.03 -2.33 13.50
CA ALA A 773 29.05 -1.27 13.45
C ALA A 773 30.38 -1.80 13.98
N LYS A 774 31.47 -1.48 13.26
CA LYS A 774 32.84 -1.74 13.72
C LYS A 774 33.34 -0.61 14.61
#